data_AF-A0A375Z4W9-F1
#
_entry.id   AF-A0A375Z4W9-F1
#
_cell.length_a   1.000
_cell.length_b   1.000
_cell.length_c   1.000
_cell.angle_alpha   90.00
_cell.angle_beta   90.00
_cell.angle_gamma   90.00
#
_symmetry.space_group_name_H-M   'P 1'
#
loop_
_entity.id
_entity.type
_entity.pdbx_description
1 polymer ?
#
loop_
_entity_poly.entity_id
_entity_poly.type
_entity_poly.pdbx_seq_one_letter_code
_entity_poly.pdbx_strand_id
1 'polypeptide(L)'
;MAAGVACGSCGTGLRAEAKFCDRCGAPTAAIADTAEYKQVTVLFADVVRSMDIAAALDVERLREIMTELVERVTAVVRRYGGGTVEYTGDGVMAIFGAPVALEDHAFRACLAALGIQQEVNRLATEVHRRDGVALRLRVGLNSGRVIAGEVGSGPLRYAATGEPVGMAQRIESVAPPGGVMLSESTARLVEHSVMLAEPDWVCIKGADEPVCARRLLGIGPRHPPVGRTEASLIGRRWEMAALDAIIDRAVGGRGGVVHVVGPPGIGKSRMAREAANAAAGRGVQVVWAFCESHARDLSFHVVARLLRAGSGVADLDGQAARTRVRDQFRDADPQDLLLLDDLLGIADPNVALPQIDPDARRRRLTALINAASLARTEPVLFIVEDAQWIDAVSEAMIADFLTVVPHTASVVLITARPEYQGPLMRAPGAQTIALTALRDSETVALLAELLGADPSAGGLAAIIAERAAGNPFFAEEMVRELAQRGVLSGAAGSYVCHTDVAEVSVPATVQATIEARIDRLSAPAKRTLTAASVIGARFEAELLAGLGVDAVVDELLGAELIDQVRFTPSAEYAFRHPLIRAVAYESQLKADRARLHQHVASAIESHDPAAADENAALIAEHLEAAGDLRAAYQWHMRAANWATYRDIVASRRSWERARAIADALPAEDPDRTAMRIAPRTMLCGIAWRIQMDVAGDRFDELRELCSTAGDNASLAIGMAGLVLDHAFKGRIREASQLASEAMVLVESIGDATLTVGLSFPVTYAKAQSGEWDVLLRWSQRAIELADGDASKGNFIIGSPLALALVTRAAARYCLGRPGWPDDLRHGMSMARSADPLSYATVVTYVYFPGIAFGVLRPHDSALREIEDALGIAERSGDDLAVVWARVTLGHALVHRQTDAERSSGRKLLTEASEAFRRRGHSLSELPLVNAYLAREKARRGDRHEAIPLMRAAVGDRVSDRQPLAWGYAIPAIGVLAETLLENGTESDVAQAEAMIERLASAPADDDLAMRDIWLLRLRALAAQARGDDVAHRDLVNRYRAMAERLGFEGHIAWAETMLGNWPTHP
;
A
#
# COMPACT_ATOMS: atom_id res chain seq x y z
N MET A 1 -32.96 58.91 -42.07
CA MET A 1 -32.82 58.29 -40.74
C MET A 1 -31.89 57.10 -40.88
N ALA A 2 -30.67 57.19 -40.35
CA ALA A 2 -29.73 56.08 -40.32
C ALA A 2 -30.16 55.12 -39.21
N ALA A 3 -30.29 53.83 -39.50
CA ALA A 3 -30.58 52.80 -38.50
C ALA A 3 -29.39 52.72 -37.53
N GLY A 4 -29.59 53.13 -36.28
CA GLY A 4 -28.58 53.03 -35.22
C GLY A 4 -28.37 51.57 -34.83
N VAL A 5 -27.11 51.14 -34.70
CA VAL A 5 -26.73 49.80 -34.25
C VAL A 5 -27.19 49.63 -32.79
N ALA A 6 -27.95 48.57 -32.50
CA ALA A 6 -28.40 48.24 -31.16
C ALA A 6 -27.55 47.09 -30.59
N CYS A 7 -27.36 47.08 -29.26
CA CYS A 7 -26.67 46.00 -28.57
C CYS A 7 -27.45 44.69 -28.74
N GLY A 8 -26.81 43.63 -29.25
CA GLY A 8 -27.43 42.31 -29.42
C GLY A 8 -27.86 41.63 -28.13
N SER A 9 -27.31 42.05 -26.98
CA SER A 9 -27.64 41.46 -25.66
C SER A 9 -28.80 42.18 -24.95
N CYS A 10 -28.92 43.51 -25.07
CA CYS A 10 -29.92 44.28 -24.31
C CYS A 10 -30.75 45.28 -25.15
N GLY A 11 -30.55 45.32 -26.47
CA GLY A 11 -31.32 46.15 -27.39
C GLY A 11 -31.06 47.67 -27.30
N THR A 12 -30.10 48.12 -26.49
CA THR A 12 -29.81 49.55 -26.31
C THR A 12 -28.97 50.09 -27.47
N GLY A 13 -29.30 51.27 -27.98
CA GLY A 13 -28.56 51.94 -29.06
C GLY A 13 -27.11 52.20 -28.69
N LEU A 14 -26.18 51.77 -29.54
CA LEU A 14 -24.75 51.90 -29.33
C LEU A 14 -24.23 53.21 -29.93
N ARG A 15 -23.24 53.83 -29.27
CA ARG A 15 -22.46 54.92 -29.85
C ARG A 15 -21.56 54.37 -30.97
N ALA A 16 -21.28 55.19 -31.98
CA ALA A 16 -20.61 54.78 -33.22
C ALA A 16 -19.22 54.12 -33.05
N GLU A 17 -18.59 54.23 -31.88
CA GLU A 17 -17.26 53.65 -31.58
C GLU A 17 -17.18 53.02 -30.17
N ALA A 18 -18.32 52.70 -29.55
CA ALA A 18 -18.30 52.03 -28.25
C ALA A 18 -17.63 50.66 -28.40
N LYS A 19 -16.71 50.29 -27.48
CA LYS A 19 -16.10 48.93 -27.38
C LYS A 19 -16.89 48.01 -26.44
N PHE A 20 -17.70 48.60 -25.57
CA PHE A 20 -18.62 47.91 -24.67
C PHE A 20 -19.96 48.66 -24.64
N CYS A 21 -21.05 47.96 -24.40
CA CYS A 21 -22.37 48.57 -24.26
C CYS A 21 -22.42 49.38 -22.96
N ASP A 22 -22.73 50.67 -23.08
CA ASP A 22 -22.84 51.61 -21.95
C ASP A 22 -23.82 51.16 -20.85
N ARG A 23 -24.74 50.23 -21.16
CA ARG A 23 -25.77 49.76 -20.23
C ARG A 23 -25.47 48.41 -19.58
N CYS A 24 -25.01 47.42 -20.34
CA CYS A 24 -24.80 46.06 -19.81
C CYS A 24 -23.33 45.60 -19.82
N GLY A 25 -22.40 46.42 -20.30
CA GLY A 25 -20.98 46.09 -20.36
C GLY A 25 -20.61 45.03 -21.40
N ALA A 26 -21.55 44.54 -22.22
CA ALA A 26 -21.26 43.56 -23.26
C ALA A 26 -20.35 44.16 -24.34
N PRO A 27 -19.25 43.49 -24.74
CA PRO A 27 -18.38 43.96 -25.81
C PRO A 27 -19.17 44.09 -27.13
N THR A 28 -18.97 45.19 -27.83
CA THR A 28 -19.74 45.60 -29.03
C THR A 28 -19.01 45.31 -30.33
N ALA A 29 -17.72 44.99 -30.25
CA ALA A 29 -16.98 44.41 -31.36
C ALA A 29 -17.21 42.89 -31.36
N ALA A 30 -18.23 42.45 -32.09
CA ALA A 30 -18.17 41.12 -32.66
C ALA A 30 -17.01 41.16 -33.66
N ILE A 31 -15.89 40.51 -33.34
CA ILE A 31 -14.90 40.15 -34.35
C ILE A 31 -15.66 39.17 -35.26
N ALA A 32 -16.18 39.67 -36.38
CA ALA A 32 -16.50 38.81 -37.49
C ALA A 32 -15.18 38.16 -37.89
N ASP A 33 -15.00 36.86 -37.61
CA ASP A 33 -13.87 36.09 -38.09
C ASP A 33 -13.89 36.19 -39.62
N THR A 34 -13.04 37.06 -40.16
CA THR A 34 -12.79 37.14 -41.59
C THR A 34 -12.35 35.77 -42.06
N ALA A 35 -12.88 35.33 -43.20
CA ALA A 35 -12.50 34.04 -43.77
C ALA A 35 -10.96 33.97 -43.96
N GLU A 36 -10.31 33.06 -43.24
CA GLU A 36 -8.86 32.93 -43.17
C GLU A 36 -8.39 31.58 -43.70
N TYR A 37 -7.17 31.54 -44.26
CA TYR A 37 -6.53 30.28 -44.59
C TYR A 37 -6.01 29.60 -43.32
N LYS A 38 -6.54 28.40 -43.01
CA LYS A 38 -6.07 27.58 -41.89
C LYS A 38 -5.59 26.22 -42.38
N GLN A 39 -4.50 25.75 -41.79
CA GLN A 39 -4.06 24.38 -41.95
C GLN A 39 -4.90 23.51 -41.01
N VAL A 40 -5.64 22.55 -41.58
CA VAL A 40 -6.57 21.73 -40.81
C VAL A 40 -6.46 20.26 -41.18
N THR A 41 -7.06 19.40 -40.34
CA THR A 41 -7.45 18.05 -40.73
C THR A 41 -8.96 17.93 -40.71
N VAL A 42 -9.53 17.48 -41.82
CA VAL A 42 -10.97 17.25 -41.96
C VAL A 42 -11.21 15.76 -41.76
N LEU A 43 -12.17 15.44 -40.89
CA LEU A 43 -12.65 14.10 -40.61
C LEU A 43 -14.06 13.95 -41.17
N PHE A 44 -14.29 12.90 -41.95
CA PHE A 44 -15.62 12.44 -42.33
C PHE A 44 -15.86 11.05 -41.76
N ALA A 45 -17.04 10.83 -41.18
CA ALA A 45 -17.49 9.53 -40.71
C ALA A 45 -18.88 9.23 -41.27
N ASP A 46 -19.06 8.13 -42.00
CA ASP A 46 -20.32 7.78 -42.65
C ASP A 46 -20.77 6.34 -42.35
N VAL A 47 -22.08 6.13 -42.27
CA VAL A 47 -22.69 4.84 -41.93
C VAL A 47 -22.71 3.93 -43.15
N VAL A 48 -22.08 2.76 -43.01
CA VAL A 48 -22.00 1.77 -44.09
C VAL A 48 -23.38 1.25 -44.44
N ARG A 49 -23.80 1.47 -45.69
CA ARG A 49 -25.10 1.01 -46.22
C ARG A 49 -26.28 1.57 -45.41
N SER A 50 -26.22 2.86 -45.04
CA SER A 50 -27.28 3.60 -44.35
C SER A 50 -28.68 3.37 -44.96
N MET A 51 -28.78 3.26 -46.29
CA MET A 51 -30.04 2.97 -46.99
C MET A 51 -30.60 1.56 -46.76
N ASP A 52 -29.74 0.55 -46.56
CA ASP A 52 -30.18 -0.81 -46.25
C ASP A 52 -30.71 -0.88 -44.81
N ILE A 53 -30.07 -0.13 -43.90
CA ILE A 53 -30.53 0.06 -42.51
C ILE A 53 -31.88 0.77 -42.50
N ALA A 54 -32.03 1.82 -43.31
CA ALA A 54 -33.28 2.58 -43.46
C ALA A 54 -34.42 1.76 -44.10
N ALA A 55 -34.10 0.75 -44.91
CA ALA A 55 -35.08 -0.17 -45.47
C ALA A 55 -35.49 -1.29 -44.49
N ALA A 56 -34.64 -1.60 -43.51
CA ALA A 56 -34.87 -2.65 -42.50
C ALA A 56 -35.54 -2.13 -41.21
N LEU A 57 -35.40 -0.84 -40.91
CA LEU A 57 -35.93 -0.18 -39.72
C LEU A 57 -37.05 0.80 -40.06
N ASP A 58 -37.94 1.07 -39.11
CA ASP A 58 -38.86 2.18 -39.24
C ASP A 58 -38.13 3.54 -39.13
N VAL A 59 -38.77 4.60 -39.64
CA VAL A 59 -38.18 5.93 -39.76
C VAL A 59 -37.91 6.57 -38.39
N GLU A 60 -38.69 6.23 -37.35
CA GLU A 60 -38.52 6.77 -35.99
C GLU A 60 -37.30 6.15 -35.32
N ARG A 61 -37.16 4.82 -35.40
CA ARG A 61 -36.04 4.06 -34.84
C ARG A 61 -34.72 4.39 -35.53
N LEU A 62 -34.74 4.56 -36.86
CA LEU A 62 -33.56 5.04 -37.59
C LEU A 62 -33.13 6.41 -37.08
N ARG A 63 -34.08 7.32 -36.82
CA ARG A 63 -33.78 8.66 -36.30
C ARG A 63 -33.18 8.60 -34.90
N GLU A 64 -33.65 7.72 -34.02
CA GLU A 64 -33.07 7.50 -32.70
C GLU A 64 -31.63 7.03 -32.78
N ILE A 65 -31.37 5.99 -33.58
CA ILE A 65 -30.02 5.43 -33.76
C ILE A 65 -29.06 6.49 -34.34
N MET A 66 -29.51 7.27 -35.32
CA MET A 66 -28.71 8.34 -35.90
C MET A 66 -28.47 9.50 -34.91
N THR A 67 -29.45 9.82 -34.05
CA THR A 67 -29.28 10.83 -32.99
C THR A 67 -28.22 10.38 -31.98
N GLU A 68 -28.34 9.15 -31.48
CA GLU A 68 -27.36 8.57 -30.53
C GLU A 68 -25.96 8.48 -31.14
N LEU A 69 -25.87 8.11 -32.42
CA LEU A 69 -24.62 8.07 -33.17
C LEU A 69 -23.97 9.45 -33.23
N VAL A 70 -24.72 10.47 -33.64
CA VAL A 70 -24.22 11.85 -33.76
C VAL A 70 -23.81 12.40 -32.40
N GLU A 71 -24.56 12.13 -31.33
CA GLU A 71 -24.22 12.57 -29.97
C GLU A 71 -22.90 11.94 -29.48
N ARG A 72 -22.73 10.62 -29.64
CA ARG A 72 -21.50 9.92 -29.25
C ARG A 72 -20.29 10.39 -30.09
N VAL A 73 -20.46 10.55 -31.39
CA VAL A 73 -19.40 11.07 -32.28
C VAL A 73 -19.03 12.50 -31.90
N THR A 74 -20.02 13.37 -31.64
CA THR A 74 -19.80 14.77 -31.25
C THR A 74 -19.03 14.86 -29.93
N ALA A 75 -19.38 14.03 -28.95
CA ALA A 75 -18.68 13.97 -27.67
C ALA A 75 -17.21 13.57 -27.84
N VAL A 76 -16.91 12.57 -28.68
CA VAL A 76 -15.55 12.15 -28.99
C VAL A 76 -14.76 13.24 -29.71
N VAL A 77 -15.34 13.89 -30.73
CA VAL A 77 -14.66 14.95 -31.47
C VAL A 77 -14.31 16.13 -30.56
N ARG A 78 -15.24 16.57 -29.70
CA ARG A 78 -15.00 17.65 -28.73
C ARG A 78 -13.91 17.29 -27.72
N ARG A 79 -13.88 16.05 -27.22
CA ARG A 79 -12.86 15.55 -26.28
C ARG A 79 -11.43 15.73 -26.81
N TYR A 80 -11.23 15.57 -28.12
CA TYR A 80 -9.91 15.70 -28.75
C TYR A 80 -9.66 17.08 -29.37
N GLY A 81 -10.44 18.11 -29.01
CA GLY A 81 -10.24 19.48 -29.48
C GLY A 81 -10.67 19.70 -30.94
N GLY A 82 -11.52 18.84 -31.49
CA GLY A 82 -12.18 19.11 -32.76
C GLY A 82 -13.13 20.28 -32.64
N GLY A 83 -13.11 21.17 -33.64
CA GLY A 83 -13.91 22.39 -33.68
C GLY A 83 -15.37 22.11 -34.02
N THR A 84 -15.82 22.59 -35.18
CA THR A 84 -17.21 22.40 -35.61
C THR A 84 -17.48 20.95 -36.04
N VAL A 85 -18.65 20.46 -35.62
CA VAL A 85 -19.19 19.15 -36.00
C VAL A 85 -20.48 19.40 -36.78
N GLU A 86 -20.53 18.94 -38.04
CA GLU A 86 -21.67 19.10 -38.92
C GLU A 86 -22.27 17.74 -39.28
N TYR A 87 -23.59 17.63 -39.23
CA TYR A 87 -24.32 16.44 -39.63
C TYR A 87 -24.63 16.48 -41.14
N THR A 88 -24.23 15.44 -41.86
CA THR A 88 -24.38 15.35 -43.33
C THR A 88 -25.57 14.50 -43.76
N GLY A 89 -26.34 13.95 -42.81
CA GLY A 89 -27.53 13.10 -43.06
C GLY A 89 -27.27 11.63 -42.73
N ASP A 90 -26.30 11.00 -43.37
CA ASP A 90 -25.85 9.63 -43.10
C ASP A 90 -24.53 9.56 -42.31
N GLY A 91 -23.90 10.71 -42.09
CA GLY A 91 -22.61 10.83 -41.42
C GLY A 91 -22.38 12.16 -40.71
N VAL A 92 -21.13 12.35 -40.29
CA VAL A 92 -20.64 13.50 -39.54
C VAL A 92 -19.33 14.00 -40.15
N MET A 93 -19.21 15.32 -40.29
CA MET A 93 -17.98 16.02 -40.63
C MET A 93 -17.45 16.76 -39.40
N ALA A 94 -16.14 16.69 -39.17
CA ALA A 94 -15.46 17.46 -38.13
C ALA A 94 -14.17 18.08 -38.64
N ILE A 95 -13.80 19.24 -38.09
CA ILE A 95 -12.59 19.98 -38.48
C ILE A 95 -11.69 20.17 -37.27
N PHE A 96 -10.41 19.79 -37.40
CA PHE A 96 -9.38 19.98 -36.39
C PHE A 96 -8.39 21.06 -36.87
N GLY A 97 -8.07 22.03 -36.01
CA GLY A 97 -7.23 23.18 -36.35
C GLY A 97 -8.00 24.44 -36.82
N ALA A 98 -9.32 24.44 -36.71
CA ALA A 98 -10.16 25.63 -36.87
C ALA A 98 -11.44 25.54 -36.00
N PRO A 99 -11.96 26.66 -35.44
CA PRO A 99 -11.47 28.03 -35.57
C PRO A 99 -10.16 28.28 -34.81
N VAL A 100 -9.82 27.45 -33.82
CA VAL A 100 -8.54 27.53 -33.09
C VAL A 100 -7.48 26.69 -33.83
N ALA A 101 -6.34 27.30 -34.15
CA ALA A 101 -5.22 26.59 -34.77
C ALA A 101 -4.62 25.58 -33.76
N LEU A 102 -4.37 24.36 -34.23
CA LEU A 102 -3.79 23.28 -33.43
C LEU A 102 -2.57 22.72 -34.17
N GLU A 103 -1.41 22.68 -33.52
CA GLU A 103 -0.17 22.17 -34.12
C GLU A 103 -0.25 20.66 -34.41
N ASP A 104 -0.98 19.91 -33.59
CA ASP A 104 -1.17 18.46 -33.68
C ASP A 104 -2.54 18.07 -34.26
N HIS A 105 -3.14 18.95 -35.08
CA HIS A 105 -4.48 18.77 -35.65
C HIS A 105 -4.71 17.41 -36.35
N ALA A 106 -3.70 16.87 -37.05
CA ALA A 106 -3.77 15.57 -37.70
C ALA A 106 -3.74 14.39 -36.72
N PHE A 107 -2.93 14.49 -35.65
CA PHE A 107 -2.86 13.47 -34.62
C PHE A 107 -4.15 13.40 -33.79
N ARG A 108 -4.69 14.55 -33.41
CA ARG A 108 -5.98 14.66 -32.71
C ARG A 108 -7.14 14.11 -33.54
N ALA A 109 -7.14 14.35 -34.86
CA ALA A 109 -8.12 13.75 -35.76
C ALA A 109 -8.00 12.22 -35.82
N CYS A 110 -6.79 11.65 -35.76
CA CYS A 110 -6.58 10.20 -35.68
C CYS A 110 -7.09 9.60 -34.36
N LEU A 111 -6.85 10.28 -33.24
CA LEU A 111 -7.39 9.90 -31.92
C LEU A 111 -8.92 9.92 -31.92
N ALA A 112 -9.52 10.99 -32.45
CA ALA A 112 -10.96 11.09 -32.59
C ALA A 112 -11.53 10.00 -33.49
N ALA A 113 -10.90 9.70 -34.63
CA ALA A 113 -11.34 8.66 -35.54
C ALA A 113 -11.36 7.26 -34.89
N LEU A 114 -10.34 6.93 -34.09
CA LEU A 114 -10.30 5.67 -33.34
C LEU A 114 -11.31 5.64 -32.20
N GLY A 115 -11.45 6.74 -31.46
CA GLY A 115 -12.47 6.88 -30.41
C GLY A 115 -13.90 6.75 -30.96
N ILE A 116 -14.16 7.30 -32.15
CA ILE A 116 -15.43 7.15 -32.87
C ILE A 116 -15.67 5.67 -33.16
N GLN A 117 -14.70 4.95 -33.72
CA GLN A 117 -14.85 3.52 -34.00
C GLN A 117 -15.16 2.70 -32.72
N GLN A 118 -14.54 3.04 -31.58
CA GLN A 118 -14.80 2.37 -30.30
C GLN A 118 -16.22 2.61 -29.79
N GLU A 119 -16.68 3.87 -29.74
CA GLU A 119 -18.03 4.19 -29.26
C GLU A 119 -19.12 3.63 -30.17
N VAL A 120 -18.85 3.59 -31.48
CA VAL A 120 -19.78 3.01 -32.46
C VAL A 120 -19.82 1.50 -32.37
N ASN A 121 -18.72 0.81 -32.05
CA ASN A 121 -18.76 -0.63 -31.80
C ASN A 121 -19.63 -0.98 -30.57
N ARG A 122 -19.63 -0.12 -29.54
CA ARG A 122 -20.54 -0.27 -28.38
C ARG A 122 -21.99 -0.08 -28.79
N LEU A 123 -22.29 1.01 -29.51
CA LEU A 123 -23.64 1.27 -30.02
C LEU A 123 -24.11 0.16 -30.98
N ALA A 124 -23.23 -0.34 -31.84
CA ALA A 124 -23.52 -1.43 -32.77
C ALA A 124 -23.90 -2.73 -32.05
N THR A 125 -23.29 -3.01 -30.88
CA THR A 125 -23.66 -4.17 -30.06
C THR A 125 -25.07 -4.01 -29.48
N GLU A 126 -25.46 -2.80 -29.09
CA GLU A 126 -26.79 -2.47 -28.57
C GLU A 126 -27.85 -2.56 -29.67
N VAL A 127 -27.58 -1.95 -30.83
CA VAL A 127 -28.45 -1.97 -32.02
C VAL A 127 -28.58 -3.39 -32.57
N HIS A 128 -27.51 -4.18 -32.63
CA HIS A 128 -27.61 -5.56 -33.10
C HIS A 128 -28.47 -6.42 -32.16
N ARG A 129 -28.35 -6.23 -30.84
CA ARG A 129 -29.14 -6.97 -29.84
C ARG A 129 -30.62 -6.63 -29.88
N ARG A 130 -30.95 -5.35 -30.10
CA ARG A 130 -32.33 -4.84 -30.07
C ARG A 130 -33.03 -4.93 -31.42
N ASP A 131 -32.31 -4.60 -32.48
CA ASP A 131 -32.86 -4.33 -33.81
C ASP A 131 -32.37 -5.34 -34.86
N GLY A 132 -31.40 -6.21 -34.54
CA GLY A 132 -30.89 -7.23 -35.46
C GLY A 132 -30.02 -6.70 -36.61
N VAL A 133 -29.79 -5.39 -36.67
CA VAL A 133 -29.05 -4.72 -37.75
C VAL A 133 -27.59 -4.49 -37.36
N ALA A 134 -26.68 -4.65 -38.34
CA ALA A 134 -25.26 -4.42 -38.15
C ALA A 134 -24.89 -2.95 -38.46
N LEU A 135 -24.68 -2.15 -37.43
CA LEU A 135 -24.21 -0.76 -37.55
C LEU A 135 -22.68 -0.72 -37.68
N ARG A 136 -22.15 -0.10 -38.73
CA ARG A 136 -20.70 0.11 -38.92
C ARG A 136 -20.45 1.49 -39.54
N LEU A 137 -19.38 2.15 -39.12
CA LEU A 137 -18.90 3.41 -39.70
C LEU A 137 -17.64 3.21 -40.54
N ARG A 138 -17.48 4.05 -41.56
CA ARG A 138 -16.20 4.33 -42.23
C ARG A 138 -15.75 5.71 -41.83
N VAL A 139 -14.43 5.91 -41.70
CA VAL A 139 -13.87 7.23 -41.39
C VAL A 139 -12.75 7.56 -42.36
N GLY A 140 -12.76 8.78 -42.89
CA GLY A 140 -11.71 9.32 -43.76
C GLY A 140 -11.12 10.60 -43.21
N LEU A 141 -9.80 10.72 -43.30
CA LEU A 141 -9.04 11.90 -42.85
C LEU A 141 -8.24 12.49 -44.02
N ASN A 142 -8.31 13.81 -44.18
CA ASN A 142 -7.42 14.53 -45.08
C ASN A 142 -6.96 15.87 -44.48
N SER A 143 -5.68 16.16 -44.63
CA SER A 143 -5.04 17.39 -44.13
C SER A 143 -4.70 18.32 -45.27
N GLY A 144 -4.93 19.62 -45.08
CA GLY A 144 -4.62 20.64 -46.07
C GLY A 144 -5.06 22.04 -45.66
N ARG A 145 -4.77 23.01 -46.52
CA ARG A 145 -5.16 24.41 -46.32
C ARG A 145 -6.61 24.61 -46.77
N VAL A 146 -7.47 25.07 -45.87
CA VAL A 146 -8.87 25.43 -46.17
C VAL A 146 -9.09 26.91 -45.88
N ILE A 147 -10.12 27.49 -46.49
CA ILE A 147 -10.62 28.81 -46.08
C ILE A 147 -11.74 28.54 -45.07
N ALA A 148 -11.58 29.04 -43.84
CA ALA A 148 -12.52 28.81 -42.76
C ALA A 148 -13.02 30.15 -42.20
N GLY A 149 -14.35 30.32 -42.12
CA GLY A 149 -15.01 31.55 -41.66
C GLY A 149 -16.54 31.43 -41.64
N GLU A 150 -17.20 32.47 -41.13
CA GLU A 150 -18.67 32.54 -41.15
C GLU A 150 -19.20 32.83 -42.57
N VAL A 151 -20.15 32.01 -43.03
CA VAL A 151 -20.83 32.23 -44.32
C VAL A 151 -22.33 32.47 -44.07
N GLY A 152 -22.78 33.71 -44.27
CA GLY A 152 -24.20 34.09 -44.31
C GLY A 152 -24.75 34.77 -43.05
N SER A 153 -25.88 35.49 -43.18
CA SER A 153 -26.52 36.32 -42.16
C SER A 153 -27.60 35.58 -41.34
N GLY A 154 -27.32 34.34 -40.91
CA GLY A 154 -28.19 33.52 -40.04
C GLY A 154 -27.39 32.92 -38.88
N PRO A 155 -27.99 32.15 -37.94
CA PRO A 155 -27.28 31.63 -36.77
C PRO A 155 -26.11 30.71 -37.19
N LEU A 156 -24.92 31.33 -37.24
CA LEU A 156 -23.57 30.81 -37.09
C LEU A 156 -23.35 29.35 -37.52
N ARG A 157 -23.07 29.15 -38.82
CA ARG A 157 -22.38 27.96 -39.33
C ARG A 157 -21.00 28.37 -39.81
N TYR A 158 -19.97 27.92 -39.09
CA TYR A 158 -18.57 28.10 -39.48
C TYR A 158 -18.24 27.06 -40.55
N ALA A 159 -18.19 27.50 -41.81
CA ALA A 159 -18.00 26.61 -42.96
C ALA A 159 -16.53 26.65 -43.42
N ALA A 160 -15.86 25.49 -43.45
CA ALA A 160 -14.60 25.36 -44.17
C ALA A 160 -14.87 25.01 -45.63
N THR A 161 -14.30 25.77 -46.56
CA THR A 161 -14.43 25.54 -47.99
C THR A 161 -13.04 25.34 -48.61
N GLY A 162 -12.87 24.27 -49.38
CA GLY A 162 -11.61 23.98 -50.08
C GLY A 162 -11.53 22.54 -50.59
N GLU A 163 -10.65 22.30 -51.57
CA GLU A 163 -10.34 20.96 -52.09
C GLU A 163 -10.05 19.91 -50.98
N PRO A 164 -9.35 20.25 -49.87
CA PRO A 164 -9.09 19.29 -48.80
C PRO A 164 -10.33 18.71 -48.10
N VAL A 165 -11.45 19.46 -48.07
CA VAL A 165 -12.71 19.00 -47.47
C VAL A 165 -13.33 17.90 -48.32
N GLY A 166 -13.45 18.14 -49.64
CA GLY A 166 -13.95 17.13 -50.58
C GLY A 166 -13.02 15.91 -50.68
N MET A 167 -11.71 16.10 -50.48
CA MET A 167 -10.77 14.99 -50.42
C MET A 167 -10.99 14.09 -49.19
N ALA A 168 -11.25 14.64 -47.99
CA ALA A 168 -11.55 13.82 -46.80
C ALA A 168 -12.77 12.92 -46.99
N GLN A 169 -13.84 13.45 -47.59
CA GLN A 169 -15.04 12.68 -47.92
C GLN A 169 -14.73 11.56 -48.94
N ARG A 170 -13.89 11.82 -49.94
CA ARG A 170 -13.48 10.79 -50.91
C ARG A 170 -12.63 9.70 -50.28
N ILE A 171 -11.75 10.04 -49.35
CA ILE A 171 -10.94 9.09 -48.59
C ILE A 171 -11.81 8.24 -47.65
N GLU A 172 -12.85 8.82 -47.05
CA GLU A 172 -13.85 8.07 -46.27
C GLU A 172 -14.53 6.99 -47.13
N SER A 173 -14.94 7.34 -48.35
CA SER A 173 -15.70 6.43 -49.22
C SER A 173 -14.96 5.12 -49.56
N VAL A 174 -13.62 5.14 -49.53
CA VAL A 174 -12.72 4.00 -49.80
C VAL A 174 -12.20 3.35 -48.52
N ALA A 175 -12.57 3.84 -47.34
CA ALA A 175 -12.23 3.20 -46.07
C ALA A 175 -12.98 1.85 -45.91
N PRO A 176 -12.34 0.82 -45.32
CA PRO A 176 -13.05 -0.43 -45.04
C PRO A 176 -14.11 -0.23 -43.95
N PRO A 177 -15.23 -0.99 -43.97
CA PRO A 177 -16.22 -0.94 -42.90
C PRO A 177 -15.61 -1.19 -41.52
N GLY A 178 -15.79 -0.26 -40.58
CA GLY A 178 -15.18 -0.30 -39.24
C GLY A 178 -13.72 0.21 -39.20
N GLY A 179 -13.21 0.76 -40.30
CA GLY A 179 -11.83 1.24 -40.41
C GLY A 179 -11.73 2.75 -40.63
N VAL A 180 -10.49 3.25 -40.49
CA VAL A 180 -10.13 4.65 -40.68
C VAL A 180 -9.07 4.72 -41.79
N MET A 181 -9.30 5.55 -42.80
CA MET A 181 -8.40 5.77 -43.94
C MET A 181 -7.84 7.20 -43.90
N LEU A 182 -6.54 7.34 -44.13
CA LEU A 182 -5.85 8.62 -44.21
C LEU A 182 -5.41 8.87 -45.65
N SER A 183 -5.56 10.12 -46.10
CA SER A 183 -4.82 10.57 -47.27
C SER A 183 -3.31 10.56 -46.99
N GLU A 184 -2.51 10.52 -48.05
CA GLU A 184 -1.05 10.68 -47.95
C GLU A 184 -0.64 11.97 -47.22
N SER A 185 -1.39 13.07 -47.36
CA SER A 185 -1.08 14.33 -46.66
C SER A 185 -1.32 14.25 -45.16
N THR A 186 -2.34 13.52 -44.70
CA THR A 186 -2.53 13.26 -43.27
C THR A 186 -1.51 12.25 -42.77
N ALA A 187 -1.24 11.18 -43.52
CA ALA A 187 -0.28 10.14 -43.14
C ALA A 187 1.11 10.71 -42.82
N ARG A 188 1.64 11.62 -43.66
CA ARG A 188 2.93 12.27 -43.42
C ARG A 188 3.00 13.10 -42.13
N LEU A 189 1.88 13.67 -41.69
CA LEU A 189 1.84 14.45 -40.45
C LEU A 189 1.83 13.58 -39.19
N VAL A 190 1.50 12.30 -39.31
CA VAL A 190 1.29 11.40 -38.16
C VAL A 190 2.08 10.11 -38.21
N GLU A 191 2.86 9.84 -39.26
CA GLU A 191 3.55 8.57 -39.49
C GLU A 191 4.51 8.17 -38.35
N HIS A 192 4.98 9.14 -37.56
CA HIS A 192 5.83 8.91 -36.38
C HIS A 192 5.05 8.77 -35.06
N SER A 193 3.73 8.98 -35.08
CA SER A 193 2.86 9.03 -33.89
C SER A 193 1.74 7.98 -33.91
N VAL A 194 1.45 7.36 -35.06
CA VAL A 194 0.38 6.37 -35.22
C VAL A 194 0.87 5.16 -36.04
N MET A 195 0.25 4.00 -35.83
CA MET A 195 0.52 2.80 -36.63
C MET A 195 -0.31 2.84 -37.91
N LEU A 196 0.36 2.87 -39.06
CA LEU A 196 -0.27 2.86 -40.38
C LEU A 196 -0.03 1.52 -41.08
N ALA A 197 -1.00 1.07 -41.87
CA ALA A 197 -0.79 -0.03 -42.81
C ALA A 197 0.11 0.41 -43.97
N GLU A 198 0.60 -0.57 -44.74
CA GLU A 198 1.31 -0.33 -46.00
C GLU A 198 0.49 0.57 -46.94
N PRO A 199 1.14 1.42 -47.76
CA PRO A 199 0.48 2.26 -48.75
C PRO A 199 -0.45 1.47 -49.67
N ASP A 200 -1.69 1.94 -49.82
CA ASP A 200 -2.71 1.38 -50.70
C ASP A 200 -3.12 2.39 -51.77
N TRP A 201 -3.23 1.95 -53.02
CA TRP A 201 -3.55 2.81 -54.16
C TRP A 201 -5.03 2.68 -54.48
N VAL A 202 -5.82 3.67 -54.06
CA VAL A 202 -7.28 3.63 -54.10
C VAL A 202 -7.84 4.55 -55.19
N CYS A 203 -8.82 4.05 -55.95
CA CYS A 203 -9.55 4.86 -56.92
C CYS A 203 -10.65 5.66 -56.22
N ILE A 204 -10.54 6.99 -56.22
CA ILE A 204 -11.55 7.89 -55.65
C ILE A 204 -12.33 8.63 -56.75
N LYS A 205 -13.58 8.99 -56.47
CA LYS A 205 -14.44 9.69 -57.43
C LYS A 205 -13.87 11.06 -57.81
N GLY A 206 -13.63 11.29 -59.10
CA GLY A 206 -13.13 12.57 -59.63
C GLY A 206 -11.60 12.68 -59.74
N ALA A 207 -10.87 11.57 -59.58
CA ALA A 207 -9.46 11.46 -59.95
C ALA A 207 -9.30 10.42 -61.06
N ASP A 208 -8.57 10.77 -62.12
CA ASP A 208 -8.30 9.86 -63.26
C ASP A 208 -7.20 8.83 -62.93
N GLU A 209 -6.37 9.10 -61.93
CA GLU A 209 -5.30 8.22 -61.43
C GLU A 209 -5.58 7.77 -59.98
N PRO A 210 -5.22 6.53 -59.59
CA PRO A 210 -5.31 6.07 -58.20
C PRO A 210 -4.50 6.96 -57.25
N VAL A 211 -5.03 7.22 -56.05
CA VAL A 211 -4.35 8.03 -55.01
C VAL A 211 -3.82 7.14 -53.90
N CYS A 212 -2.66 7.50 -53.34
CA CYS A 212 -2.08 6.81 -52.19
C CYS A 212 -2.85 7.17 -50.91
N ALA A 213 -3.31 6.13 -50.20
CA ALA A 213 -3.96 6.23 -48.90
C ALA A 213 -3.40 5.17 -47.95
N ARG A 214 -3.49 5.41 -46.64
CA ARG A 214 -3.02 4.47 -45.62
C ARG A 214 -4.09 4.24 -44.57
N ARG A 215 -4.30 2.99 -44.20
CA ARG A 215 -5.23 2.64 -43.13
C ARG A 215 -4.57 2.89 -41.76
N LEU A 216 -5.28 3.56 -40.87
CA LEU A 216 -4.88 3.71 -39.47
C LEU A 216 -5.20 2.43 -38.71
N LEU A 217 -4.17 1.81 -38.11
CA LEU A 217 -4.27 0.56 -37.35
C LEU A 217 -4.39 0.79 -35.84
N GLY A 218 -3.85 1.89 -35.35
CA GLY A 218 -3.89 2.25 -33.93
C GLY A 218 -2.97 3.42 -33.62
N ILE A 219 -2.95 3.85 -32.36
CA ILE A 219 -1.95 4.80 -31.87
C ILE A 219 -0.68 4.00 -31.57
N GLY A 220 0.45 4.42 -32.12
CA GLY A 220 1.73 3.79 -31.79
C GLY A 220 2.06 4.06 -30.31
N PRO A 221 2.81 3.19 -29.62
CA PRO A 221 3.47 3.62 -28.40
C PRO A 221 4.24 4.89 -28.77
N ARG A 222 3.89 6.03 -28.15
CA ARG A 222 4.71 7.22 -28.27
C ARG A 222 6.09 6.80 -27.77
N HIS A 223 6.99 6.51 -28.70
CA HIS A 223 8.37 6.84 -28.45
C HIS A 223 8.33 8.34 -28.12
N PRO A 224 9.01 8.78 -27.04
CA PRO A 224 9.15 10.20 -26.76
C PRO A 224 9.55 10.87 -28.09
N PRO A 225 8.93 12.01 -28.43
CA PRO A 225 8.86 12.53 -29.79
C PRO A 225 10.18 12.36 -30.54
N VAL A 226 10.21 11.44 -31.50
CA VAL A 226 11.27 11.40 -32.52
C VAL A 226 11.02 12.64 -33.38
N GLY A 227 11.73 13.70 -33.02
CA GLY A 227 11.46 15.08 -33.45
C GLY A 227 12.01 16.12 -32.48
N ARG A 228 12.35 15.74 -31.23
CA ARG A 228 13.27 16.50 -30.40
C ARG A 228 14.58 15.75 -30.32
N THR A 229 15.65 16.31 -30.86
CA THR A 229 17.02 15.91 -30.54
C THR A 229 17.24 16.24 -29.07
N GLU A 230 16.82 15.36 -28.16
CA GLU A 230 17.38 15.38 -26.81
C GLU A 230 18.89 15.20 -26.99
N ALA A 231 19.70 16.07 -26.37
CA ALA A 231 21.15 15.96 -26.49
C ALA A 231 21.59 14.53 -26.14
N SER A 232 22.60 14.06 -26.86
CA SER A 232 23.23 12.76 -26.67
C SER A 232 23.70 12.62 -25.23
N LEU A 233 23.71 11.39 -24.71
CA LEU A 233 24.19 11.16 -23.35
C LEU A 233 25.72 11.36 -23.27
N ILE A 234 26.16 12.59 -23.04
CA ILE A 234 27.57 12.96 -22.99
C ILE A 234 28.22 12.53 -21.68
N GLY A 235 29.45 12.02 -21.75
CA GLY A 235 30.29 11.72 -20.58
C GLY A 235 29.94 10.45 -19.80
N ARG A 236 28.90 9.70 -20.19
CA ARG A 236 28.40 8.52 -19.43
C ARG A 236 28.68 7.17 -20.09
N ARG A 237 29.67 7.09 -20.98
CA ARG A 237 29.94 5.86 -21.75
C ARG A 237 30.30 4.66 -20.86
N TRP A 238 31.07 4.89 -19.80
CA TRP A 238 31.50 3.81 -18.91
C TRP A 238 30.32 3.30 -18.06
N GLU A 239 29.53 4.22 -17.51
CA GLU A 239 28.34 3.90 -16.72
C GLU A 239 27.28 3.15 -17.54
N MET A 240 27.03 3.59 -18.79
CA MET A 240 26.12 2.89 -19.70
C MET A 240 26.64 1.50 -20.08
N ALA A 241 27.93 1.35 -20.37
CA ALA A 241 28.51 0.04 -20.67
C ALA A 241 28.38 -0.94 -19.50
N ALA A 242 28.46 -0.45 -18.25
CA ALA A 242 28.22 -1.26 -17.06
C ALA A 242 26.75 -1.70 -16.95
N LEU A 243 25.79 -0.80 -17.21
CA LEU A 243 24.36 -1.12 -17.24
C LEU A 243 24.01 -2.12 -18.35
N ASP A 244 24.52 -1.90 -19.56
CA ASP A 244 24.33 -2.80 -20.70
C ASP A 244 24.83 -4.22 -20.39
N ALA A 245 26.01 -4.35 -19.78
CA ALA A 245 26.56 -5.65 -19.41
C ALA A 245 25.70 -6.41 -18.37
N ILE A 246 24.96 -5.69 -17.52
CA ILE A 246 24.06 -6.27 -16.52
C ILE A 246 22.74 -6.68 -17.17
N ILE A 247 22.21 -5.87 -18.09
CA ILE A 247 21.03 -6.19 -18.90
C ILE A 247 21.31 -7.44 -19.76
N ASP A 248 22.46 -7.50 -20.44
CA ASP A 248 22.85 -8.66 -21.28
C ASP A 248 22.99 -9.94 -20.44
N ARG A 249 23.46 -9.82 -19.20
CA ARG A 249 23.54 -10.96 -18.27
C ARG A 249 22.15 -11.48 -17.86
N ALA A 250 21.20 -10.58 -17.66
CA ALA A 250 19.82 -10.95 -17.32
C ALA A 250 19.08 -11.60 -18.49
N VAL A 251 19.36 -11.19 -19.73
CA VAL A 251 18.91 -11.91 -20.94
C VAL A 251 19.45 -13.34 -20.95
N GLY A 252 20.68 -13.56 -20.44
CA GLY A 252 21.26 -14.88 -20.20
C GLY A 252 20.70 -15.65 -18.98
N GLY A 253 19.62 -15.16 -18.35
CA GLY A 253 18.96 -15.80 -17.20
C GLY A 253 19.59 -15.50 -15.84
N ARG A 254 20.49 -14.51 -15.75
CA ARG A 254 21.16 -14.12 -14.51
C ARG A 254 20.94 -12.65 -14.19
N GLY A 255 20.02 -12.40 -13.27
CA GLY A 255 19.59 -11.08 -12.87
C GLY A 255 20.64 -10.29 -12.10
N GLY A 256 20.33 -9.02 -11.84
CA GLY A 256 21.23 -8.12 -11.14
C GLY A 256 20.52 -6.90 -10.55
N VAL A 257 21.11 -6.33 -9.51
CA VAL A 257 20.64 -5.11 -8.86
C VAL A 257 21.66 -4.01 -9.11
N VAL A 258 21.19 -2.84 -9.54
CA VAL A 258 22.03 -1.69 -9.84
C VAL A 258 21.48 -0.44 -9.17
N HIS A 259 22.34 0.28 -8.46
CA HIS A 259 22.03 1.57 -7.90
C HIS A 259 22.68 2.66 -8.74
N VAL A 260 21.91 3.65 -9.18
CA VAL A 260 22.43 4.87 -9.81
C VAL A 260 22.26 6.02 -8.83
N VAL A 261 23.37 6.44 -8.23
CA VAL A 261 23.41 7.41 -7.13
C VAL A 261 24.04 8.70 -7.60
N GLY A 262 23.43 9.84 -7.26
CA GLY A 262 24.02 11.14 -7.59
C GLY A 262 23.12 12.33 -7.26
N PRO A 263 23.65 13.55 -7.26
CA PRO A 263 22.90 14.74 -6.90
C PRO A 263 21.72 15.02 -7.87
N PRO A 264 20.75 15.87 -7.50
CA PRO A 264 19.67 16.30 -8.40
C PRO A 264 20.20 16.91 -9.71
N GLY A 265 19.53 16.65 -10.84
CA GLY A 265 19.91 17.18 -12.16
C GLY A 265 21.11 16.52 -12.84
N ILE A 266 21.86 15.65 -12.15
CA ILE A 266 23.10 15.04 -12.68
C ILE A 266 22.92 14.04 -13.84
N GLY A 267 21.66 13.67 -14.15
CA GLY A 267 21.32 12.75 -15.24
C GLY A 267 20.88 11.34 -14.82
N LYS A 268 20.55 11.08 -13.54
CA LYS A 268 20.08 9.75 -13.08
C LYS A 268 18.87 9.23 -13.87
N SER A 269 17.82 10.04 -13.97
CA SER A 269 16.59 9.71 -14.70
C SER A 269 16.84 9.52 -16.19
N ARG A 270 17.77 10.30 -16.77
CA ARG A 270 18.16 10.15 -18.17
C ARG A 270 18.90 8.83 -18.39
N MET A 271 19.84 8.48 -17.52
CA MET A 271 20.52 7.18 -17.56
C MET A 271 19.53 6.01 -17.42
N ALA A 272 18.52 6.12 -16.55
CA ALA A 272 17.46 5.13 -16.44
C ALA A 272 16.63 5.00 -17.73
N ARG A 273 16.33 6.13 -18.41
CA ARG A 273 15.64 6.12 -19.72
C ARG A 273 16.48 5.45 -20.80
N GLU A 274 17.77 5.77 -20.88
CA GLU A 274 18.66 5.13 -21.85
C GLU A 274 18.78 3.63 -21.59
N ALA A 275 18.87 3.22 -20.32
CA ALA A 275 18.86 1.81 -19.93
C ALA A 275 17.52 1.12 -20.29
N ALA A 276 16.39 1.79 -20.08
CA ALA A 276 15.07 1.31 -20.48
C ALA A 276 14.97 1.10 -22.00
N ASN A 277 15.41 2.08 -22.79
CA ASN A 277 15.42 2.00 -24.25
C ASN A 277 16.35 0.87 -24.73
N ALA A 278 17.53 0.76 -24.14
CA ALA A 278 18.51 -0.28 -24.44
C ALA A 278 17.98 -1.68 -24.08
N ALA A 279 17.23 -1.82 -22.98
CA ALA A 279 16.56 -3.06 -22.59
C ALA A 279 15.41 -3.41 -23.54
N ALA A 280 14.53 -2.45 -23.85
CA ALA A 280 13.42 -2.64 -24.78
C ALA A 280 13.89 -3.05 -26.18
N GLY A 281 14.98 -2.46 -26.67
CA GLY A 281 15.63 -2.84 -27.93
C GLY A 281 16.17 -4.27 -27.97
N ARG A 282 16.37 -4.89 -26.80
CA ARG A 282 16.77 -6.30 -26.63
C ARG A 282 15.58 -7.24 -26.34
N GLY A 283 14.35 -6.74 -26.41
CA GLY A 283 13.14 -7.49 -26.09
C GLY A 283 12.91 -7.73 -24.59
N VAL A 284 13.59 -6.97 -23.73
CA VAL A 284 13.39 -7.03 -22.27
C VAL A 284 12.18 -6.16 -21.91
N GLN A 285 11.22 -6.71 -21.17
CA GLN A 285 10.08 -5.94 -20.66
C GLN A 285 10.57 -4.86 -19.69
N VAL A 286 10.08 -3.63 -19.80
CA VAL A 286 10.43 -2.55 -18.86
C VAL A 286 9.22 -2.22 -17.99
N VAL A 287 9.43 -2.22 -16.67
CA VAL A 287 8.44 -1.86 -15.66
C VAL A 287 9.01 -0.73 -14.82
N TRP A 288 8.31 0.40 -14.73
CA TRP A 288 8.85 1.62 -14.12
C TRP A 288 7.88 2.19 -13.10
N ALA A 289 8.35 2.44 -11.87
CA ALA A 289 7.62 3.17 -10.85
C ALA A 289 8.45 4.34 -10.28
N PHE A 290 7.72 5.34 -9.77
CA PHE A 290 8.26 6.58 -9.24
C PHE A 290 7.91 6.66 -7.76
N CYS A 291 8.88 7.00 -6.92
CA CYS A 291 8.66 7.32 -5.52
C CYS A 291 8.33 8.81 -5.38
N GLU A 292 7.20 9.13 -4.76
CA GLU A 292 6.71 10.50 -4.65
C GLU A 292 6.79 11.01 -3.21
N SER A 293 7.26 12.25 -3.02
CA SER A 293 7.54 12.81 -1.69
C SER A 293 6.32 12.90 -0.76
N HIS A 294 5.12 13.02 -1.33
CA HIS A 294 3.83 13.15 -0.62
C HIS A 294 3.11 11.80 -0.47
N ALA A 295 3.68 10.71 -0.99
CA ALA A 295 3.14 9.36 -0.89
C ALA A 295 4.02 8.45 -0.03
N ARG A 296 4.98 9.04 0.71
CA ARG A 296 5.99 8.30 1.49
C ARG A 296 5.38 7.54 2.67
N ASP A 297 4.28 8.02 3.23
CA ASP A 297 3.59 7.34 4.32
C ASP A 297 2.41 6.46 3.83
N LEU A 298 2.15 6.41 2.51
CA LEU A 298 1.17 5.51 1.91
C LEU A 298 1.76 4.10 1.74
N SER A 299 1.30 3.19 2.61
CA SER A 299 1.75 1.79 2.60
C SER A 299 1.46 1.14 1.25
N PHE A 300 2.42 0.39 0.74
CA PHE A 300 2.33 -0.38 -0.51
C PHE A 300 2.25 0.44 -1.80
N HIS A 301 2.30 1.77 -1.75
CA HIS A 301 2.05 2.62 -2.91
C HIS A 301 2.98 2.30 -4.10
N VAL A 302 4.29 2.21 -3.86
CA VAL A 302 5.27 1.96 -4.95
C VAL A 302 5.16 0.52 -5.47
N VAL A 303 5.01 -0.46 -4.58
CA VAL A 303 4.85 -1.87 -4.96
C VAL A 303 3.58 -2.10 -5.77
N ALA A 304 2.44 -1.52 -5.36
CA ALA A 304 1.18 -1.64 -6.10
C ALA A 304 1.32 -1.11 -7.53
N ARG A 305 2.00 0.02 -7.72
CA ARG A 305 2.28 0.60 -9.05
C ARG A 305 3.17 -0.30 -9.90
N LEU A 306 4.27 -0.82 -9.32
CA LEU A 306 5.15 -1.77 -10.01
C LEU A 306 4.40 -3.01 -10.47
N LEU A 307 3.58 -3.58 -9.58
CA LEU A 307 2.83 -4.80 -9.88
C LEU A 307 1.71 -4.55 -10.89
N ARG A 308 0.98 -3.42 -10.81
CA ARG A 308 -0.05 -3.07 -11.80
C ARG A 308 0.55 -2.89 -13.20
N ALA A 309 1.70 -2.22 -13.28
CA ALA A 309 2.43 -2.04 -14.54
C ALA A 309 3.02 -3.36 -15.07
N GLY A 310 3.63 -4.17 -14.21
CA GLY A 310 4.25 -5.44 -14.58
C GLY A 310 3.26 -6.53 -14.98
N SER A 311 2.09 -6.57 -14.35
CA SER A 311 1.01 -7.52 -14.68
C SER A 311 0.15 -7.09 -15.85
N GLY A 312 0.24 -5.82 -16.29
CA GLY A 312 -0.56 -5.28 -17.39
C GLY A 312 -2.05 -5.13 -17.04
N VAL A 313 -2.36 -4.88 -15.77
CA VAL A 313 -3.74 -4.66 -15.29
C VAL A 313 -4.10 -3.19 -15.11
N ALA A 314 -3.15 -2.27 -15.35
CA ALA A 314 -3.31 -0.86 -15.06
C ALA A 314 -4.56 -0.22 -15.69
N ASP A 315 -4.92 -0.64 -16.91
CA ASP A 315 -6.02 -0.09 -17.70
C ASP A 315 -7.19 -1.09 -17.90
N LEU A 316 -7.26 -2.15 -17.11
CA LEU A 316 -8.33 -3.15 -17.17
C LEU A 316 -9.42 -2.86 -16.14
N ASP A 317 -10.67 -3.24 -16.46
CA ASP A 317 -11.73 -3.29 -15.45
C ASP A 317 -11.42 -4.35 -14.38
N GLY A 318 -12.03 -4.24 -13.20
CA GLY A 318 -11.72 -5.09 -12.06
C GLY A 318 -11.85 -6.60 -12.34
N GLN A 319 -12.80 -7.02 -13.18
CA GLN A 319 -13.01 -8.43 -13.48
C GLN A 319 -11.97 -8.97 -14.48
N ALA A 320 -11.67 -8.21 -15.52
CA ALA A 320 -10.62 -8.52 -16.48
C ALA A 320 -9.24 -8.51 -15.81
N ALA A 321 -8.99 -7.55 -14.92
CA ALA A 321 -7.77 -7.47 -14.12
C ALA A 321 -7.59 -8.71 -13.25
N ARG A 322 -8.61 -9.10 -12.47
CA ARG A 322 -8.57 -10.30 -11.62
C ARG A 322 -8.31 -11.57 -12.44
N THR A 323 -8.98 -11.72 -13.57
CA THR A 323 -8.77 -12.87 -14.48
C THR A 323 -7.32 -12.95 -14.94
N ARG A 324 -6.75 -11.80 -15.34
CA ARG A 324 -5.34 -11.72 -15.79
C ARG A 324 -4.35 -12.02 -14.66
N VAL A 325 -4.61 -11.57 -13.43
CA VAL A 325 -3.79 -11.92 -12.25
C VAL A 325 -3.86 -13.44 -12.00
N ARG A 326 -5.05 -14.05 -12.01
CA ARG A 326 -5.19 -15.50 -11.82
C ARG A 326 -4.42 -16.31 -12.88
N ASP A 327 -4.38 -15.81 -14.12
CA ASP A 327 -3.60 -16.44 -15.20
C ASP A 327 -2.09 -16.38 -15.01
N GLN A 328 -1.58 -15.34 -14.34
CA GLN A 328 -0.15 -15.16 -14.07
C GLN A 328 0.31 -15.91 -12.81
N PHE A 329 -0.60 -16.08 -11.84
CA PHE A 329 -0.32 -16.69 -10.54
C PHE A 329 -1.13 -17.99 -10.35
N ARG A 330 -1.08 -18.90 -11.34
CA ARG A 330 -1.95 -20.10 -11.42
C ARG A 330 -1.81 -21.06 -10.24
N ASP A 331 -0.60 -21.18 -9.70
CA ASP A 331 -0.28 -22.11 -8.60
C ASP A 331 -0.31 -21.44 -7.22
N ALA A 332 -0.78 -20.20 -7.14
CA ALA A 332 -0.82 -19.45 -5.89
C ALA A 332 -2.00 -19.84 -4.99
N ASP A 333 -1.82 -19.67 -3.68
CA ASP A 333 -2.90 -19.87 -2.71
C ASP A 333 -4.06 -18.89 -2.99
N PRO A 334 -5.33 -19.34 -3.01
CA PRO A 334 -6.47 -18.47 -3.28
C PRO A 334 -6.61 -17.27 -2.34
N GLN A 335 -6.17 -17.39 -1.08
CA GLN A 335 -6.16 -16.27 -0.14
C GLN A 335 -5.05 -15.27 -0.45
N ASP A 336 -3.86 -15.73 -0.84
CA ASP A 336 -2.77 -14.83 -1.27
C ASP A 336 -3.19 -13.98 -2.48
N LEU A 337 -3.93 -14.62 -3.36
CA LEU A 337 -4.50 -13.98 -4.54
C LEU A 337 -5.56 -12.91 -4.20
N LEU A 338 -6.35 -13.10 -3.15
CA LEU A 338 -7.27 -12.05 -2.65
C LEU A 338 -6.49 -10.87 -2.05
N LEU A 339 -5.39 -11.13 -1.33
CA LEU A 339 -4.53 -10.07 -0.81
C LEU A 339 -3.84 -9.28 -1.92
N LEU A 340 -3.46 -9.98 -3.00
CA LEU A 340 -2.86 -9.37 -4.19
C LEU A 340 -3.89 -8.52 -4.94
N ASP A 341 -5.13 -9.00 -5.07
CA ASP A 341 -6.21 -8.22 -5.66
C ASP A 341 -6.47 -6.93 -4.86
N ASP A 342 -6.48 -7.01 -3.53
CA ASP A 342 -6.60 -5.84 -2.65
C ASP A 342 -5.42 -4.88 -2.81
N LEU A 343 -4.19 -5.39 -2.80
CA LEU A 343 -2.97 -4.61 -3.05
C LEU A 343 -3.01 -3.86 -4.39
N LEU A 344 -3.57 -4.49 -5.42
CA LEU A 344 -3.68 -3.91 -6.75
C LEU A 344 -4.90 -2.97 -6.90
N GLY A 345 -5.76 -2.85 -5.89
CA GLY A 345 -7.01 -2.08 -5.96
C GLY A 345 -8.05 -2.69 -6.91
N ILE A 346 -8.06 -4.03 -7.03
CA ILE A 346 -8.98 -4.80 -7.88
C ILE A 346 -9.76 -5.87 -7.09
N ALA A 347 -9.81 -5.77 -5.76
CA ALA A 347 -10.58 -6.68 -4.93
C ALA A 347 -12.07 -6.70 -5.31
N ASP A 348 -12.73 -7.85 -5.16
CA ASP A 348 -14.19 -7.93 -5.27
C ASP A 348 -14.80 -7.48 -3.93
N PRO A 349 -15.60 -6.40 -3.90
CA PRO A 349 -16.18 -5.89 -2.66
C PRO A 349 -17.14 -6.88 -1.98
N ASN A 350 -17.64 -7.91 -2.69
CA ASN A 350 -18.53 -8.92 -2.12
C ASN A 350 -17.77 -10.10 -1.48
N VAL A 351 -16.44 -10.14 -1.60
CA VAL A 351 -15.61 -11.20 -1.05
C VAL A 351 -14.85 -10.66 0.16
N ALA A 352 -15.08 -11.28 1.32
CA ALA A 352 -14.36 -10.90 2.53
C ALA A 352 -12.87 -11.22 2.38
N LEU A 353 -12.03 -10.21 2.63
CA LEU A 353 -10.58 -10.40 2.64
C LEU A 353 -10.16 -11.30 3.81
N PRO A 354 -9.11 -12.11 3.64
CA PRO A 354 -8.52 -12.86 4.73
C PRO A 354 -8.13 -11.92 5.89
N GLN A 355 -8.64 -12.21 7.09
CA GLN A 355 -8.26 -11.50 8.31
C GLN A 355 -6.88 -11.99 8.75
N ILE A 356 -5.83 -11.29 8.33
CA ILE A 356 -4.44 -11.66 8.59
C ILE A 356 -3.68 -10.50 9.20
N ASP A 357 -2.66 -10.82 9.99
CA ASP A 357 -1.76 -9.84 10.56
C ASP A 357 -1.02 -9.07 9.45
N PRO A 358 -0.72 -7.79 9.68
CA PRO A 358 -0.06 -6.96 8.69
C PRO A 358 1.30 -7.46 8.19
N ASP A 359 2.13 -7.94 9.11
CA ASP A 359 3.46 -8.44 8.78
C ASP A 359 3.36 -9.77 8.05
N ALA A 360 2.33 -10.56 8.36
CA ALA A 360 1.97 -11.73 7.57
C ALA A 360 1.59 -11.36 6.16
N ARG A 361 0.69 -10.38 6.01
CA ARG A 361 0.20 -9.91 4.71
C ARG A 361 1.37 -9.51 3.83
N ARG A 362 2.26 -8.66 4.35
CA ARG A 362 3.49 -8.25 3.66
C ARG A 362 4.34 -9.44 3.26
N ARG A 363 4.64 -10.36 4.20
CA ARG A 363 5.47 -11.55 3.94
C ARG A 363 4.85 -12.50 2.90
N ARG A 364 3.55 -12.77 2.99
CA ARG A 364 2.80 -13.63 2.04
C ARG A 364 2.81 -13.02 0.64
N LEU A 365 2.52 -11.72 0.52
CA LEU A 365 2.60 -10.99 -0.74
C LEU A 365 4.03 -10.99 -1.32
N THR A 366 5.05 -10.71 -0.50
CA THR A 366 6.46 -10.79 -0.92
C THR A 366 6.83 -12.20 -1.39
N ALA A 367 6.42 -13.24 -0.66
CA ALA A 367 6.68 -14.63 -1.03
C ALA A 367 6.02 -15.00 -2.37
N LEU A 368 4.78 -14.56 -2.58
CA LEU A 368 4.06 -14.73 -3.84
C LEU A 368 4.79 -14.05 -5.02
N ILE A 369 5.21 -12.79 -4.83
CA ILE A 369 5.95 -12.03 -5.84
C ILE A 369 7.31 -12.67 -6.14
N ASN A 370 8.03 -13.13 -5.11
CA ASN A 370 9.30 -13.82 -5.24
C ASN A 370 9.15 -15.15 -6.00
N ALA A 371 8.14 -15.95 -5.66
CA ALA A 371 7.85 -17.21 -6.34
C ALA A 371 7.52 -16.98 -7.83
N ALA A 372 6.68 -15.99 -8.13
CA ALA A 372 6.36 -15.65 -9.52
C ALA A 372 7.59 -15.17 -10.29
N SER A 373 8.48 -14.37 -9.68
CA SER A 373 9.71 -13.91 -10.30
C SER A 373 10.71 -15.05 -10.56
N LEU A 374 10.80 -16.02 -9.65
CA LEU A 374 11.63 -17.23 -9.80
C LEU A 374 11.11 -18.16 -10.89
N ALA A 375 9.79 -18.23 -11.08
CA ALA A 375 9.18 -19.01 -12.15
C ALA A 375 9.27 -18.34 -13.53
N ARG A 376 9.55 -17.02 -13.57
CA ARG A 376 9.56 -16.22 -14.79
C ARG A 376 10.83 -16.46 -15.62
N THR A 377 10.65 -16.82 -16.88
CA THR A 377 11.75 -17.10 -17.82
C THR A 377 12.11 -15.92 -18.71
N GLU A 378 11.16 -15.03 -18.99
CA GLU A 378 11.38 -13.83 -19.80
C GLU A 378 12.19 -12.78 -19.02
N PRO A 379 13.06 -11.99 -19.65
CA PRO A 379 13.80 -10.95 -18.94
C PRO A 379 12.93 -9.71 -18.67
N VAL A 380 13.11 -9.07 -17.51
CA VAL A 380 12.47 -7.78 -17.18
C VAL A 380 13.47 -6.82 -16.54
N LEU A 381 13.30 -5.54 -16.83
CA LEU A 381 13.95 -4.44 -16.14
C LEU A 381 12.92 -3.71 -15.28
N PHE A 382 13.05 -3.81 -13.96
CA PHE A 382 12.32 -2.98 -13.00
C PHE A 382 13.12 -1.71 -12.72
N ILE A 383 12.47 -0.55 -12.85
CA ILE A 383 13.06 0.75 -12.50
C ILE A 383 12.29 1.34 -11.32
N VAL A 384 13.00 1.56 -10.22
CA VAL A 384 12.50 2.23 -9.01
C VAL A 384 13.19 3.59 -8.92
N GLU A 385 12.45 4.64 -9.29
CA GLU A 385 13.01 5.98 -9.39
C GLU A 385 12.82 6.80 -8.11
N ASP A 386 13.87 7.51 -7.70
CA ASP A 386 13.91 8.42 -6.56
C ASP A 386 13.63 7.73 -5.21
N ALA A 387 14.33 6.62 -4.94
CA ALA A 387 14.17 5.77 -3.75
C ALA A 387 14.23 6.50 -2.40
N GLN A 388 14.81 7.72 -2.33
CA GLN A 388 14.73 8.56 -1.13
C GLN A 388 13.29 8.86 -0.64
N TRP A 389 12.29 8.71 -1.52
CA TRP A 389 10.88 8.97 -1.23
C TRP A 389 10.02 7.71 -1.11
N ILE A 390 10.63 6.52 -1.10
CA ILE A 390 9.88 5.27 -1.04
C ILE A 390 9.13 5.10 0.29
N ASP A 391 7.95 4.49 0.23
CA ASP A 391 7.21 4.09 1.44
C ASP A 391 7.85 2.88 2.12
N ALA A 392 7.82 2.86 3.45
CA ALA A 392 8.56 1.88 4.26
C ALA A 392 8.15 0.42 3.98
N VAL A 393 6.87 0.19 3.66
CA VAL A 393 6.33 -1.15 3.41
C VAL A 393 6.81 -1.65 2.05
N SER A 394 6.68 -0.83 1.00
CA SER A 394 7.24 -1.14 -0.33
C SER A 394 8.75 -1.29 -0.28
N GLU A 395 9.45 -0.47 0.51
CA GLU A 395 10.91 -0.58 0.69
C GLU A 395 11.30 -1.94 1.27
N ALA A 396 10.61 -2.40 2.30
CA ALA A 396 10.85 -3.69 2.91
C ALA A 396 10.53 -4.85 1.94
N MET A 397 9.40 -4.77 1.21
CA MET A 397 9.03 -5.79 0.21
C MET A 397 10.03 -5.85 -0.95
N ILE A 398 10.44 -4.69 -1.48
CA ILE A 398 11.41 -4.63 -2.57
C ILE A 398 12.77 -5.11 -2.07
N ALA A 399 13.21 -4.72 -0.87
CA ALA A 399 14.47 -5.23 -0.30
C ALA A 399 14.50 -6.76 -0.21
N ASP A 400 13.39 -7.38 0.23
CA ASP A 400 13.24 -8.84 0.24
C ASP A 400 13.24 -9.42 -1.19
N PHE A 401 12.57 -8.77 -2.14
CA PHE A 401 12.59 -9.15 -3.56
C PHE A 401 14.00 -9.09 -4.18
N LEU A 402 14.81 -8.08 -3.85
CA LEU A 402 16.18 -7.94 -4.33
C LEU A 402 17.06 -9.15 -3.96
N THR A 403 16.71 -9.91 -2.91
CA THR A 403 17.45 -11.12 -2.51
C THR A 403 17.30 -12.28 -3.49
N VAL A 404 16.17 -12.38 -4.20
CA VAL A 404 15.92 -13.44 -5.19
C VAL A 404 16.34 -13.03 -6.60
N VAL A 405 16.45 -11.73 -6.89
CA VAL A 405 16.81 -11.17 -8.20
C VAL A 405 18.02 -11.86 -8.87
N PRO A 406 19.15 -12.13 -8.18
CA PRO A 406 20.30 -12.82 -8.78
C PRO A 406 20.02 -14.22 -9.34
N HIS A 407 18.91 -14.84 -8.93
CA HIS A 407 18.45 -16.16 -9.36
C HIS A 407 17.31 -16.11 -10.40
N THR A 408 17.03 -14.93 -10.96
CA THR A 408 15.94 -14.72 -11.94
C THR A 408 16.50 -14.08 -13.22
N ALA A 409 15.69 -13.93 -14.26
CA ALA A 409 16.01 -13.12 -15.44
C ALA A 409 15.70 -11.61 -15.23
N SER A 410 15.69 -11.12 -13.99
CA SER A 410 15.27 -9.75 -13.67
C SER A 410 16.45 -8.81 -13.41
N VAL A 411 16.39 -7.59 -13.92
CA VAL A 411 17.27 -6.48 -13.50
C VAL A 411 16.45 -5.50 -12.68
N VAL A 412 16.99 -5.04 -11.56
CA VAL A 412 16.39 -3.93 -10.80
C VAL A 412 17.34 -2.75 -10.79
N LEU A 413 16.90 -1.64 -11.39
CA LEU A 413 17.60 -0.37 -11.43
C LEU A 413 16.95 0.58 -10.43
N ILE A 414 17.71 1.01 -9.43
CA ILE A 414 17.24 1.91 -8.37
C ILE A 414 17.99 3.23 -8.50
N THR A 415 17.27 4.34 -8.63
CA THR A 415 17.90 5.67 -8.60
C THR A 415 17.71 6.29 -7.22
N ALA A 416 18.77 6.90 -6.68
CA ALA A 416 18.73 7.50 -5.36
C ALA A 416 19.65 8.73 -5.27
N ARG A 417 19.41 9.57 -4.27
CA ARG A 417 20.35 10.63 -3.87
C ARG A 417 21.40 10.08 -2.90
N PRO A 418 22.60 10.69 -2.81
CA PRO A 418 23.66 10.23 -1.91
C PRO A 418 23.25 10.19 -0.43
N GLU A 419 22.30 11.02 -0.02
CA GLU A 419 21.82 11.10 1.36
C GLU A 419 20.95 9.90 1.77
N TYR A 420 20.42 9.15 0.80
CA TYR A 420 19.58 7.99 1.08
C TYR A 420 20.42 6.77 1.45
N GLN A 421 20.16 6.21 2.65
CA GLN A 421 20.90 5.09 3.25
C GLN A 421 19.97 3.95 3.70
N GLY A 422 18.81 3.82 3.04
CA GLY A 422 17.76 2.85 3.37
C GLY A 422 18.10 1.40 3.00
N PRO A 423 17.24 0.43 3.38
CA PRO A 423 17.35 -1.00 3.06
C PRO A 423 17.74 -1.32 1.61
N LEU A 424 17.19 -0.61 0.62
CA LEU A 424 17.47 -0.90 -0.79
C LEU A 424 18.96 -0.76 -1.15
N MET A 425 19.67 0.17 -0.51
CA MET A 425 21.10 0.38 -0.76
C MET A 425 21.98 -0.76 -0.24
N ARG A 426 21.43 -1.66 0.59
CA ARG A 426 22.15 -2.75 1.27
C ARG A 426 21.97 -4.11 0.59
N ALA A 427 21.34 -4.15 -0.59
CA ALA A 427 21.09 -5.39 -1.32
C ALA A 427 22.39 -6.17 -1.62
N PRO A 428 22.49 -7.45 -1.24
CA PRO A 428 23.68 -8.26 -1.50
C PRO A 428 23.99 -8.38 -2.99
N GLY A 429 25.24 -8.11 -3.37
CA GLY A 429 25.68 -8.22 -4.77
C GLY A 429 25.21 -7.08 -5.69
N ALA A 430 24.57 -6.03 -5.15
CA ALA A 430 24.21 -4.85 -5.91
C ALA A 430 25.44 -4.05 -6.35
N GLN A 431 25.39 -3.51 -7.56
CA GLN A 431 26.43 -2.63 -8.10
C GLN A 431 26.00 -1.16 -7.98
N THR A 432 26.85 -0.31 -7.43
CA THR A 432 26.57 1.11 -7.30
C THR A 432 27.36 1.92 -8.33
N ILE A 433 26.64 2.62 -9.20
CA ILE A 433 27.15 3.60 -10.16
C ILE A 433 26.93 4.99 -9.58
N ALA A 434 28.01 5.63 -9.15
CA ALA A 434 27.97 7.00 -8.64
C ALA A 434 28.19 8.00 -9.78
N LEU A 435 27.19 8.84 -10.05
CA LEU A 435 27.27 9.88 -11.07
C LEU A 435 27.93 11.15 -10.51
N THR A 436 29.10 11.48 -11.06
CA THR A 436 29.80 12.75 -10.79
C THR A 436 29.37 13.85 -11.75
N ALA A 437 29.72 15.10 -11.46
CA ALA A 437 29.62 16.21 -12.42
C ALA A 437 30.36 15.87 -13.72
N LEU A 438 29.83 16.36 -14.84
CA LEU A 438 30.52 16.29 -16.14
C LEU A 438 31.82 17.09 -16.06
N ARG A 439 32.87 16.58 -16.70
CA ARG A 439 34.13 17.31 -16.86
C ARG A 439 33.92 18.52 -17.77
N ASP A 440 34.81 19.50 -17.73
CA ASP A 440 34.72 20.70 -18.57
C ASP A 440 34.60 20.34 -20.06
N SER A 441 35.39 19.39 -20.53
CA SER A 441 35.32 18.89 -21.91
C SER A 441 33.98 18.26 -22.28
N GLU A 442 33.33 17.59 -21.32
CA GLU A 442 32.02 16.95 -21.50
C GLU A 442 30.89 17.99 -21.45
N THR A 443 31.00 18.99 -20.58
CA THR A 443 30.06 20.12 -20.50
C THR A 443 30.11 20.97 -21.76
N VAL A 444 31.30 21.23 -22.31
CA VAL A 444 31.47 21.92 -23.59
C VAL A 444 30.86 21.11 -24.73
N ALA A 445 31.05 19.79 -24.75
CA ALA A 445 30.45 18.93 -25.77
C ALA A 445 28.91 18.92 -25.69
N LEU A 446 28.35 18.87 -24.47
CA LEU A 446 26.90 19.00 -24.25
C LEU A 446 26.39 20.36 -24.76
N LEU A 447 27.08 21.46 -24.43
CA LEU A 447 26.69 22.79 -24.87
C LEU A 447 26.82 22.99 -26.38
N ALA A 448 27.82 22.37 -27.02
CA ALA A 448 27.94 22.39 -28.47
C ALA A 448 26.74 21.71 -29.15
N GLU A 449 26.22 20.63 -28.56
CA GLU A 449 25.01 19.96 -29.06
C GLU A 449 23.73 20.74 -28.78
N LEU A 450 23.64 21.42 -27.63
CA LEU A 450 22.47 22.23 -27.26
C LEU A 450 22.41 23.55 -28.05
N LEU A 451 23.55 24.22 -28.26
CA LEU A 451 23.65 25.52 -28.92
C LEU A 451 23.82 25.40 -30.44
N GLY A 452 24.56 24.42 -30.93
CA GLY A 452 24.96 24.30 -32.33
C GLY A 452 26.32 24.92 -32.64
N ALA A 453 26.72 24.84 -33.92
CA ALA A 453 28.06 25.20 -34.38
C ALA A 453 28.26 26.70 -34.71
N ASP A 454 27.24 27.54 -34.51
CA ASP A 454 27.32 28.96 -34.89
C ASP A 454 28.26 29.73 -33.95
N PRO A 455 29.25 30.48 -34.48
CA PRO A 455 30.21 31.23 -33.66
C PRO A 455 29.57 32.27 -32.73
N SER A 456 28.40 32.81 -33.07
CA SER A 456 27.70 33.81 -32.25
C SER A 456 27.27 33.27 -30.88
N ALA A 457 27.02 31.96 -30.77
CA ALA A 457 26.65 31.30 -29.53
C ALA A 457 27.87 30.84 -28.70
N GLY A 458 29.08 30.84 -29.29
CA GLY A 458 30.29 30.30 -28.66
C GLY A 458 30.71 31.03 -27.38
N GLY A 459 30.53 32.35 -27.32
CA GLY A 459 30.81 33.14 -26.12
C GLY A 459 29.87 32.82 -24.94
N LEU A 460 28.62 32.45 -25.23
CA LEU A 460 27.64 32.04 -24.21
C LEU A 460 27.95 30.65 -23.65
N ALA A 461 28.51 29.75 -24.45
CA ALA A 461 28.85 28.40 -24.02
C ALA A 461 29.81 28.39 -22.81
N ALA A 462 30.86 29.24 -22.82
CA ALA A 462 31.80 29.33 -21.71
C ALA A 462 31.11 29.84 -20.41
N ILE A 463 30.27 30.87 -20.56
CA ILE A 463 29.51 31.50 -19.47
C ILE A 463 28.51 30.53 -18.84
N ILE A 464 27.85 29.71 -19.66
CA ILE A 464 26.90 28.69 -19.22
C ILE A 464 27.65 27.52 -18.58
N ALA A 465 28.78 27.07 -19.15
CA ALA A 465 29.57 25.96 -18.61
C ALA A 465 30.06 26.25 -17.18
N GLU A 466 30.58 27.47 -16.96
CA GLU A 466 31.05 27.91 -15.64
C GLU A 466 29.91 27.89 -14.61
N ARG A 467 28.73 28.41 -14.97
CA ARG A 467 27.57 28.43 -14.07
C ARG A 467 26.91 27.07 -13.87
N ALA A 468 26.95 26.21 -14.88
CA ALA A 468 26.39 24.86 -14.79
C ALA A 468 27.23 23.97 -13.89
N ALA A 469 28.53 24.28 -13.73
CA ALA A 469 29.48 23.54 -12.89
C ALA A 469 29.43 22.02 -13.14
N GLY A 470 29.30 21.63 -14.41
CA GLY A 470 29.20 20.23 -14.84
C GLY A 470 27.86 19.54 -14.57
N ASN A 471 26.81 20.25 -14.15
CA ASN A 471 25.46 19.71 -14.02
C ASN A 471 24.69 19.80 -15.35
N PRO A 472 24.37 18.67 -16.02
CA PRO A 472 23.71 18.69 -17.33
C PRO A 472 22.37 19.42 -17.35
N PHE A 473 21.54 19.18 -16.33
CA PHE A 473 20.24 19.84 -16.20
C PHE A 473 20.40 21.36 -16.12
N PHE A 474 21.47 21.85 -15.48
CA PHE A 474 21.71 23.29 -15.34
C PHE A 474 22.08 23.93 -16.68
N ALA A 475 22.94 23.27 -17.45
CA ALA A 475 23.29 23.71 -18.79
C ALA A 475 22.06 23.75 -19.72
N GLU A 476 21.25 22.69 -19.73
CA GLU A 476 20.03 22.61 -20.54
C GLU A 476 19.02 23.71 -20.20
N GLU A 477 18.76 23.93 -18.92
CA GLU A 477 17.79 24.93 -18.47
C GLU A 477 18.23 26.35 -18.83
N MET A 478 19.52 26.69 -18.64
CA MET A 478 20.05 28.00 -19.02
C MET A 478 19.95 28.24 -20.53
N VAL A 479 20.28 27.26 -21.38
CA VAL A 479 20.10 27.37 -22.83
C VAL A 479 18.62 27.57 -23.18
N ARG A 480 17.72 26.81 -22.54
CA ARG A 480 16.28 26.88 -22.79
C ARG A 480 15.70 28.25 -22.42
N GLU A 481 16.13 28.84 -21.31
CA GLU A 481 15.71 30.19 -20.90
C GLU A 481 16.17 31.27 -21.89
N LEU A 482 17.42 31.20 -22.36
CA LEU A 482 17.94 32.15 -23.34
C LEU A 482 17.21 32.06 -24.69
N ALA A 483 16.83 30.85 -25.10
CA ALA A 483 15.97 30.63 -26.28
C ALA A 483 14.56 31.19 -26.06
N GLN A 484 13.93 30.90 -24.91
CA GLN A 484 12.61 31.45 -24.58
C GLN A 484 12.60 32.98 -24.42
N ARG A 485 13.77 33.60 -24.16
CA ARG A 485 13.94 35.08 -24.10
C ARG A 485 14.13 35.71 -25.47
N GLY A 486 14.32 34.90 -26.51
CA GLY A 486 14.66 35.37 -27.85
C GLY A 486 16.10 35.89 -27.99
N VAL A 487 16.97 35.63 -26.99
CA VAL A 487 18.41 35.90 -27.12
C VAL A 487 19.05 34.91 -28.09
N LEU A 488 18.63 33.65 -27.99
CA LEU A 488 18.90 32.61 -28.97
C LEU A 488 17.69 32.47 -29.88
N SER A 489 17.92 32.48 -31.19
CA SER A 489 16.89 32.22 -32.21
C SER A 489 17.25 30.96 -33.00
N GLY A 490 16.25 30.26 -33.54
CA GLY A 490 16.44 29.00 -34.27
C GLY A 490 15.93 27.79 -33.49
N ALA A 491 16.32 26.59 -33.94
CA ALA A 491 15.96 25.34 -33.30
C ALA A 491 17.10 24.83 -32.40
N ALA A 492 16.77 23.97 -31.43
CA ALA A 492 17.75 23.32 -30.56
C ALA A 492 18.89 22.68 -31.37
N GLY A 493 20.14 22.95 -30.98
CA GLY A 493 21.35 22.52 -31.71
C GLY A 493 21.69 23.33 -32.97
N SER A 494 20.97 24.42 -33.22
CA SER A 494 21.18 25.33 -34.36
C SER A 494 20.83 26.79 -33.99
N TYR A 495 21.16 27.19 -32.77
CA TYR A 495 20.86 28.53 -32.27
C TYR A 495 21.84 29.58 -32.80
N VAL A 496 21.30 30.77 -33.08
CA VAL A 496 22.06 31.98 -33.40
C VAL A 496 21.82 33.01 -32.29
N CYS A 497 22.89 33.62 -31.78
CA CYS A 497 22.79 34.71 -30.81
C CYS A 497 22.81 36.05 -31.56
N HIS A 498 21.74 36.83 -31.42
CA HIS A 498 21.63 38.16 -32.06
C HIS A 498 22.07 39.31 -31.16
N THR A 499 22.33 39.03 -29.88
CA THR A 499 22.74 40.01 -28.87
C THR A 499 24.25 39.88 -28.61
N ASP A 500 24.93 40.99 -28.32
CA ASP A 500 26.32 40.94 -27.86
C ASP A 500 26.41 40.13 -26.56
N VAL A 501 27.30 39.14 -26.52
CA VAL A 501 27.51 38.25 -25.36
C VAL A 501 27.79 39.05 -24.08
N ALA A 502 28.43 40.22 -24.18
CA ALA A 502 28.70 41.08 -23.04
C ALA A 502 27.44 41.69 -22.40
N GLU A 503 26.35 41.81 -23.17
CA GLU A 503 25.06 42.36 -22.72
C GLU A 503 24.07 41.26 -22.28
N VAL A 504 24.39 39.98 -22.53
CA VAL A 504 23.54 38.85 -22.17
C VAL A 504 23.72 38.47 -20.70
N SER A 505 22.68 38.72 -19.90
CA SER A 505 22.61 38.19 -18.54
C SER A 505 22.20 36.72 -18.55
N VAL A 506 23.13 35.83 -18.17
CA VAL A 506 22.85 34.41 -17.88
C VAL A 506 22.54 34.29 -16.38
N PRO A 507 21.36 33.78 -16.00
CA PRO A 507 20.98 33.63 -14.59
C PRO A 507 22.03 32.85 -13.79
N ALA A 508 22.30 33.28 -12.56
CA ALA A 508 23.31 32.67 -11.71
C ALA A 508 22.93 31.27 -11.20
N THR A 509 21.63 30.92 -11.22
CA THR A 509 21.10 29.64 -10.74
C THR A 509 20.01 29.10 -11.65
N VAL A 510 19.80 27.79 -11.61
CA VAL A 510 18.69 27.15 -12.32
C VAL A 510 17.33 27.50 -11.72
N GLN A 511 17.27 27.78 -10.42
CA GLN A 511 16.04 28.29 -9.80
C GLN A 511 15.61 29.60 -10.47
N ALA A 512 16.53 30.56 -10.62
CA ALA A 512 16.25 31.83 -11.31
C ALA A 512 15.86 31.62 -12.78
N THR A 513 16.42 30.59 -13.42
CA THR A 513 16.10 30.21 -14.80
C THR A 513 14.67 29.67 -14.90
N ILE A 514 14.27 28.75 -14.01
CA ILE A 514 12.91 28.20 -13.94
C ILE A 514 11.91 29.28 -13.54
N GLU A 515 12.23 30.12 -12.55
CA GLU A 515 11.40 31.27 -12.13
C GLU A 515 11.12 32.20 -13.30
N ALA A 516 12.14 32.57 -14.08
CA ALA A 516 11.98 33.44 -15.24
C ALA A 516 11.11 32.81 -16.35
N ARG A 517 11.09 31.48 -16.45
CA ARG A 517 10.19 30.76 -17.38
C ARG A 517 8.76 30.74 -16.86
N ILE A 518 8.58 30.42 -15.58
CA ILE A 518 7.29 30.51 -14.90
C ILE A 518 6.73 31.92 -15.02
N ASP A 519 7.55 32.96 -14.87
CA ASP A 519 7.13 34.36 -14.89
C ASP A 519 6.53 34.82 -16.23
N ARG A 520 6.94 34.18 -17.33
CA ARG A 520 6.42 34.44 -18.67
C ARG A 520 5.08 33.78 -18.96
N LEU A 521 4.67 32.81 -18.15
CA LEU A 521 3.37 32.16 -18.30
C LEU A 521 2.22 33.15 -18.08
N SER A 522 1.12 32.92 -18.79
CA SER A 522 -0.15 33.57 -18.54
C SER A 522 -0.63 33.31 -17.12
N ALA A 523 -1.45 34.23 -16.57
CA ALA A 523 -1.97 34.07 -15.22
C ALA A 523 -2.74 32.74 -15.01
N PRO A 524 -3.57 32.26 -15.97
CA PRO A 524 -4.18 30.93 -15.92
C PRO A 524 -3.20 29.76 -15.90
N ALA A 525 -2.14 29.80 -16.72
CA ALA A 525 -1.12 28.75 -16.74
C ALA A 525 -0.30 28.72 -15.44
N LYS A 526 0.07 29.90 -14.89
CA LYS A 526 0.69 29.99 -13.55
C LYS A 526 -0.17 29.32 -12.49
N ARG A 527 -1.48 29.60 -12.45
CA ARG A 527 -2.41 28.98 -11.50
C ARG A 527 -2.47 27.46 -11.65
N THR A 528 -2.48 26.97 -12.90
CA THR A 528 -2.45 25.54 -13.21
C THR A 528 -1.18 24.88 -12.66
N LEU A 529 -0.02 25.47 -12.93
CA LEU A 529 1.28 24.97 -12.45
C LEU A 529 1.37 24.97 -10.91
N THR A 530 0.90 26.03 -10.26
CA THR A 530 0.91 26.14 -8.80
C THR A 530 0.01 25.09 -8.15
N ALA A 531 -1.20 24.87 -8.68
CA ALA A 531 -2.13 23.84 -8.18
C ALA A 531 -1.55 22.43 -8.37
N ALA A 532 -1.03 22.14 -9.56
CA ALA A 532 -0.34 20.89 -9.86
C ALA A 532 0.83 20.60 -8.90
N SER A 533 1.59 21.65 -8.52
CA SER A 533 2.74 21.47 -7.63
C SER A 533 2.35 21.02 -6.21
N VAL A 534 1.14 21.39 -5.75
CA VAL A 534 0.59 20.98 -4.45
C VAL A 534 0.03 19.56 -4.50
N ILE A 535 -0.59 19.16 -5.62
CA ILE A 535 -1.08 17.79 -5.84
C ILE A 535 0.08 16.80 -5.74
N GLY A 536 1.13 16.95 -6.57
CA GLY A 536 2.16 15.92 -6.66
C GLY A 536 3.13 16.11 -7.82
N ALA A 537 4.05 15.14 -7.98
CA ALA A 537 4.94 15.11 -9.14
C ALA A 537 4.20 14.70 -10.41
N ARG A 538 3.12 13.92 -10.25
CA ARG A 538 2.13 13.60 -11.27
C ARG A 538 0.75 14.08 -10.83
N PHE A 539 -0.08 14.42 -11.80
CA PHE A 539 -1.44 14.89 -11.54
C PHE A 539 -2.34 14.63 -12.74
N GLU A 540 -3.62 14.38 -12.46
CA GLU A 540 -4.65 14.22 -13.46
C GLU A 540 -5.36 15.55 -13.71
N ALA A 541 -5.83 15.76 -14.95
CA ALA A 541 -6.62 16.95 -15.29
C ALA A 541 -7.89 17.07 -14.44
N GLU A 542 -8.51 15.94 -14.10
CA GLU A 542 -9.75 15.89 -13.31
C GLU A 542 -9.54 16.42 -11.88
N LEU A 543 -8.41 16.09 -11.26
CA LEU A 543 -8.09 16.58 -9.92
C LEU A 543 -7.84 18.09 -9.92
N LEU A 544 -7.23 18.64 -10.98
CA LEU A 544 -7.10 20.11 -11.15
C LEU A 544 -8.47 20.80 -11.28
N ALA A 545 -9.40 20.19 -12.02
CA ALA A 545 -10.76 20.69 -12.13
C ALA A 545 -11.49 20.65 -10.77
N GLY A 546 -11.26 19.60 -9.96
CA GLY A 546 -11.75 19.49 -8.59
C GLY A 546 -11.25 20.59 -7.64
N LEU A 547 -10.10 21.20 -7.94
CA LEU A 547 -9.57 22.38 -7.21
C LEU A 547 -10.17 23.71 -7.68
N GLY A 548 -11.09 23.69 -8.65
CA GLY A 548 -11.65 24.89 -9.28
C GLY A 548 -10.67 25.60 -10.21
N VAL A 549 -9.70 24.87 -10.77
CA VAL A 549 -8.71 25.40 -11.71
C VAL A 549 -9.03 24.93 -13.13
N ASP A 550 -9.44 25.86 -13.99
CA ASP A 550 -9.51 25.62 -15.43
C ASP A 550 -8.08 25.42 -15.96
N ALA A 551 -7.71 24.16 -16.20
CA ALA A 551 -6.35 23.77 -16.48
C ALA A 551 -5.88 24.28 -17.86
N VAL A 552 -4.87 25.16 -17.87
CA VAL A 552 -4.19 25.63 -19.08
C VAL A 552 -2.91 24.85 -19.27
N VAL A 553 -3.05 23.61 -19.74
CA VAL A 553 -1.96 22.63 -19.77
C VAL A 553 -1.07 22.79 -21.01
N ASP A 554 -1.64 23.24 -22.15
CA ASP A 554 -0.91 23.41 -23.41
C ASP A 554 0.23 24.44 -23.29
N GLU A 555 0.03 25.52 -22.54
CA GLU A 555 1.07 26.53 -22.29
C GLU A 555 2.19 25.96 -21.40
N LEU A 556 1.87 25.10 -20.44
CA LEU A 556 2.88 24.44 -19.60
C LEU A 556 3.68 23.39 -20.38
N LEU A 557 3.04 22.69 -21.32
CA LEU A 557 3.69 21.76 -22.26
C LEU A 557 4.58 22.52 -23.25
N GLY A 558 4.08 23.63 -23.82
CA GLY A 558 4.83 24.48 -24.75
C GLY A 558 6.01 25.18 -24.09
N ALA A 559 5.83 25.62 -22.83
CA ALA A 559 6.91 26.14 -22.00
C ALA A 559 7.85 25.03 -21.53
N GLU A 560 7.54 23.74 -21.72
CA GLU A 560 8.31 22.56 -21.32
C GLU A 560 8.54 22.43 -19.80
N LEU A 561 7.51 22.76 -19.01
CA LEU A 561 7.53 22.62 -17.55
C LEU A 561 6.98 21.27 -17.08
N ILE A 562 6.09 20.68 -17.88
CA ILE A 562 5.45 19.39 -17.66
C ILE A 562 5.47 18.57 -18.96
N ASP A 563 5.24 17.27 -18.84
CA ASP A 563 5.00 16.33 -19.94
C ASP A 563 3.65 15.62 -19.74
N GLN A 564 2.99 15.23 -20.84
CA GLN A 564 1.81 14.36 -20.78
C GLN A 564 2.25 12.90 -20.85
N VAL A 565 2.02 12.16 -19.76
CA VAL A 565 2.52 10.79 -19.58
C VAL A 565 1.46 9.72 -19.84
N ARG A 566 0.16 10.07 -19.78
CA ARG A 566 -0.96 9.17 -20.11
C ARG A 566 -2.02 9.91 -20.93
N PHE A 567 -2.59 9.23 -21.92
CA PHE A 567 -3.61 9.77 -22.82
C PHE A 567 -5.01 9.22 -22.55
N THR A 568 -5.12 8.02 -21.97
CA THR A 568 -6.38 7.31 -21.73
C THR A 568 -6.29 6.47 -20.45
N PRO A 569 -7.38 6.25 -19.69
CA PRO A 569 -8.72 6.84 -19.88
C PRO A 569 -8.82 8.32 -19.47
N SER A 570 -7.96 8.78 -18.55
CA SER A 570 -7.77 10.18 -18.17
C SER A 570 -6.36 10.67 -18.57
N ALA A 571 -6.23 11.97 -18.86
CA ALA A 571 -4.94 12.58 -19.15
C ALA A 571 -4.14 12.79 -17.86
N GLU A 572 -3.00 12.10 -17.76
CA GLU A 572 -2.05 12.22 -16.64
C GLU A 572 -0.85 13.05 -17.12
N TYR A 573 -0.44 14.01 -16.30
CA TYR A 573 0.71 14.88 -16.55
C TYR A 573 1.75 14.68 -15.45
N ALA A 574 3.01 14.94 -15.79
CA ALA A 574 4.12 14.89 -14.86
C ALA A 574 5.00 16.13 -15.01
N PHE A 575 5.57 16.62 -13.91
CA PHE A 575 6.61 17.64 -13.99
C PHE A 575 7.85 17.07 -14.70
N ARG A 576 8.38 17.80 -15.68
CA ARG A 576 9.56 17.35 -16.44
C ARG A 576 10.80 17.17 -15.55
N HIS A 577 10.86 17.93 -14.45
CA HIS A 577 11.88 17.76 -13.42
C HIS A 577 11.34 18.13 -12.02
N PRO A 578 11.70 17.39 -10.96
CA PRO A 578 11.26 17.70 -9.59
C PRO A 578 11.61 19.11 -9.10
N LEU A 579 12.69 19.70 -9.62
CA LEU A 579 13.05 21.09 -9.30
C LEU A 579 12.03 22.10 -9.83
N ILE A 580 11.38 21.83 -10.97
CA ILE A 580 10.34 22.71 -11.52
C ILE A 580 9.15 22.75 -10.56
N ARG A 581 8.73 21.57 -10.08
CA ARG A 581 7.71 21.47 -9.03
C ARG A 581 8.14 22.22 -7.77
N ALA A 582 9.37 22.02 -7.30
CA ALA A 582 9.88 22.66 -6.09
C ALA A 582 9.86 24.19 -6.21
N VAL A 583 10.35 24.74 -7.32
CA VAL A 583 10.31 26.19 -7.58
C VAL A 583 8.87 26.70 -7.64
N ALA A 584 7.97 26.03 -8.39
CA ALA A 584 6.57 26.42 -8.47
C ALA A 584 5.82 26.31 -7.12
N TYR A 585 6.24 25.39 -6.24
CA TYR A 585 5.67 25.17 -4.92
C TYR A 585 6.21 26.18 -3.88
N GLU A 586 7.50 26.51 -3.95
CA GLU A 586 8.18 27.44 -3.06
C GLU A 586 7.93 28.91 -3.43
N SER A 587 7.64 29.20 -4.70
CA SER A 587 7.30 30.56 -5.17
C SER A 587 5.92 31.04 -4.70
N GLN A 588 5.10 30.16 -4.12
CA GLN A 588 3.77 30.48 -3.63
C GLN A 588 3.81 31.14 -2.25
N LEU A 589 2.90 32.07 -2.01
CA LEU A 589 2.65 32.56 -0.66
C LEU A 589 2.16 31.40 0.22
N LYS A 590 2.65 31.35 1.47
CA LYS A 590 2.26 30.30 2.43
C LYS A 590 0.74 30.16 2.59
N ALA A 591 0.01 31.28 2.54
CA ALA A 591 -1.45 31.30 2.66
C ALA A 591 -2.17 30.66 1.45
N ASP A 592 -1.71 30.94 0.22
CA ASP A 592 -2.29 30.35 -0.98
C ASP A 592 -2.01 28.85 -1.07
N ARG A 593 -0.78 28.47 -0.70
CA ARG A 593 -0.37 27.06 -0.63
C ARG A 593 -1.21 26.28 0.37
N ALA A 594 -1.46 26.86 1.55
CA ALA A 594 -2.30 26.26 2.57
C ALA A 594 -3.74 26.02 2.07
N ARG A 595 -4.34 27.01 1.38
CA ARG A 595 -5.67 26.87 0.76
C ARG A 595 -5.70 25.75 -0.29
N LEU A 596 -4.66 25.65 -1.12
CA LEU A 596 -4.57 24.57 -2.12
C LEU A 596 -4.49 23.20 -1.46
N HIS A 597 -3.72 23.04 -0.39
CA HIS A 597 -3.67 21.78 0.37
C HIS A 597 -5.03 21.41 0.96
N GLN A 598 -5.77 22.36 1.54
CA GLN A 598 -7.15 22.14 2.00
C GLN A 598 -8.08 21.67 0.89
N HIS A 599 -7.99 22.30 -0.29
CA HIS A 599 -8.80 21.91 -1.44
C HIS A 599 -8.43 20.51 -1.95
N VAL A 600 -7.14 20.14 -1.98
CA VAL A 600 -6.70 18.79 -2.37
C VAL A 600 -7.23 17.74 -1.41
N ALA A 601 -7.13 17.97 -0.09
CA ALA A 601 -7.69 17.08 0.92
C ALA A 601 -9.20 16.85 0.70
N SER A 602 -9.94 17.94 0.45
CA SER A 602 -11.40 17.89 0.18
C SER A 602 -11.73 17.18 -1.14
N ALA A 603 -10.89 17.35 -2.16
CA ALA A 603 -11.06 16.69 -3.45
C ALA A 603 -10.83 15.17 -3.34
N ILE A 604 -9.81 14.74 -2.60
CA ILE A 604 -9.55 13.31 -2.33
C ILE A 604 -10.73 12.69 -1.56
N GLU A 605 -11.22 13.36 -0.52
CA GLU A 605 -12.37 12.87 0.26
C GLU A 605 -13.66 12.75 -0.56
N SER A 606 -13.92 13.72 -1.46
CA SER A 606 -15.15 13.75 -2.26
C SER A 606 -15.14 12.86 -3.49
N HIS A 607 -13.96 12.54 -4.05
CA HIS A 607 -13.84 11.69 -5.23
C HIS A 607 -14.21 10.22 -4.94
N ASP A 608 -13.81 9.70 -3.78
CA ASP A 608 -14.20 8.36 -3.31
C ASP A 608 -14.48 8.33 -1.80
N PRO A 609 -15.72 8.68 -1.39
CA PRO A 609 -16.10 8.65 0.02
C PRO A 609 -16.04 7.26 0.65
N ALA A 610 -16.15 6.18 -0.15
CA ALA A 610 -16.09 4.81 0.35
C ALA A 610 -14.65 4.39 0.68
N ALA A 611 -13.66 4.93 -0.03
CA ALA A 611 -12.23 4.75 0.23
C ALA A 611 -11.62 5.85 1.13
N ALA A 612 -12.43 6.69 1.78
CA ALA A 612 -11.93 7.80 2.59
C ALA A 612 -10.99 7.36 3.73
N ASP A 613 -11.31 6.26 4.43
CA ASP A 613 -10.44 5.75 5.50
C ASP A 613 -9.15 5.11 4.96
N GLU A 614 -9.15 4.60 3.73
CA GLU A 614 -7.95 4.12 3.04
C GLU A 614 -7.02 5.29 2.67
N ASN A 615 -7.61 6.40 2.22
CA ASN A 615 -6.88 7.63 1.91
C ASN A 615 -6.61 8.53 3.14
N ALA A 616 -6.99 8.09 4.35
CA ALA A 616 -6.97 8.94 5.55
C ALA A 616 -5.59 9.53 5.87
N ALA A 617 -4.52 8.77 5.64
CA ALA A 617 -3.15 9.23 5.86
C ALA A 617 -2.78 10.38 4.90
N LEU A 618 -3.11 10.25 3.60
CA LEU A 618 -2.86 11.28 2.60
C LEU A 618 -3.67 12.55 2.88
N ILE A 619 -4.95 12.39 3.24
CA ILE A 619 -5.81 13.52 3.62
C ILE A 619 -5.21 14.24 4.84
N ALA A 620 -4.74 13.49 5.85
CA ALA A 620 -4.09 14.05 7.02
C ALA A 620 -2.83 14.86 6.67
N GLU A 621 -1.97 14.35 5.76
CA GLU A 621 -0.77 15.05 5.30
C GLU A 621 -1.09 16.38 4.62
N HIS A 622 -2.08 16.42 3.74
CA HIS A 622 -2.49 17.67 3.09
C HIS A 622 -3.04 18.67 4.11
N LEU A 623 -3.87 18.24 5.07
CA LEU A 623 -4.40 19.13 6.11
C LEU A 623 -3.30 19.65 7.05
N GLU A 624 -2.31 18.81 7.39
CA GLU A 624 -1.15 19.21 8.18
C GLU A 624 -0.31 20.25 7.43
N ALA A 625 -0.06 20.04 6.14
CA ALA A 625 0.64 20.99 5.26
C ALA A 625 -0.14 22.30 5.06
N ALA A 626 -1.48 22.26 5.16
CA ALA A 626 -2.32 23.45 5.18
C ALA A 626 -2.28 24.21 6.52
N GLY A 627 -1.70 23.64 7.57
CA GLY A 627 -1.72 24.19 8.91
C GLY A 627 -3.06 23.98 9.63
N ASP A 628 -3.99 23.20 9.07
CA ASP A 628 -5.21 22.78 9.76
C ASP A 628 -4.90 21.58 10.65
N LEU A 629 -4.16 21.86 11.71
CA LEU A 629 -3.68 20.87 12.67
C LEU A 629 -4.83 20.06 13.29
N ARG A 630 -5.99 20.67 13.49
CA ARG A 630 -7.12 20.01 14.13
C ARG A 630 -7.78 19.00 13.21
N ALA A 631 -8.01 19.35 11.94
CA ALA A 631 -8.51 18.40 10.95
C ALA A 631 -7.46 17.30 10.68
N ALA A 632 -6.17 17.67 10.54
CA ALA A 632 -5.09 16.71 10.34
C ALA A 632 -5.00 15.67 11.46
N TYR A 633 -5.15 16.10 12.73
CA TYR A 633 -5.20 15.20 13.87
C TYR A 633 -6.32 14.15 13.74
N GLN A 634 -7.52 14.57 13.36
CA GLN A 634 -8.67 13.67 13.23
C GLN A 634 -8.42 12.61 12.15
N TRP A 635 -7.86 13.04 11.02
CA TRP A 635 -7.51 12.13 9.93
C TRP A 635 -6.34 11.21 10.26
N HIS A 636 -5.32 11.67 11.00
CA HIS A 636 -4.27 10.79 11.53
C HIS A 636 -4.84 9.75 12.51
N MET A 637 -5.79 10.12 13.37
CA MET A 637 -6.47 9.16 14.25
C MET A 637 -7.30 8.13 13.47
N ARG A 638 -7.99 8.55 12.39
CA ARG A 638 -8.73 7.65 11.48
C ARG A 638 -7.80 6.71 10.73
N ALA A 639 -6.72 7.24 10.16
CA ALA A 639 -5.68 6.46 9.49
C ALA A 639 -5.09 5.42 10.44
N ALA A 640 -4.83 5.81 11.68
CA ALA A 640 -4.32 4.89 12.68
C ALA A 640 -5.32 3.76 12.99
N ASN A 641 -6.59 4.10 13.17
CA ASN A 641 -7.65 3.11 13.40
C ASN A 641 -7.83 2.16 12.21
N TRP A 642 -7.84 2.69 10.99
CA TRP A 642 -7.94 1.89 9.76
C TRP A 642 -6.76 0.93 9.61
N ALA A 643 -5.57 1.35 10.01
CA ALA A 643 -4.37 0.52 9.97
C ALA A 643 -4.26 -0.48 11.15
N THR A 644 -5.04 -0.38 12.24
CA THR A 644 -4.76 -1.13 13.50
C THR A 644 -4.68 -2.65 13.30
N TYR A 645 -5.47 -3.17 12.38
CA TYR A 645 -5.51 -4.60 12.03
C TYR A 645 -4.87 -4.91 10.67
N ARG A 646 -4.32 -3.90 9.97
CA ARG A 646 -3.77 -3.96 8.59
C ARG A 646 -2.29 -3.59 8.46
N ASP A 647 -1.78 -2.72 9.33
CA ASP A 647 -0.39 -2.34 9.57
C ASP A 647 -0.21 -1.65 10.93
N ILE A 648 0.23 -2.42 11.94
CA ILE A 648 0.44 -1.94 13.30
C ILE A 648 1.56 -0.87 13.37
N VAL A 649 2.53 -0.91 12.45
CA VAL A 649 3.61 0.09 12.35
C VAL A 649 3.09 1.38 11.73
N ALA A 650 2.24 1.30 10.70
CA ALA A 650 1.55 2.46 10.13
C ALA A 650 0.59 3.10 11.15
N SER A 651 -0.20 2.30 11.88
CA SER A 651 -1.05 2.83 12.97
C SER A 651 -0.27 3.61 13.99
N ARG A 652 0.86 3.04 14.42
CA ARG A 652 1.75 3.72 15.35
C ARG A 652 2.27 5.04 14.78
N ARG A 653 2.70 5.07 13.52
CA ARG A 653 3.20 6.30 12.89
C ARG A 653 2.12 7.39 12.89
N SER A 654 0.90 7.04 12.52
CA SER A 654 -0.24 7.96 12.53
C SER A 654 -0.60 8.43 13.95
N TRP A 655 -0.56 7.57 14.97
CA TRP A 655 -0.72 8.01 16.37
C TRP A 655 0.45 8.89 16.85
N GLU A 656 1.69 8.62 16.44
CA GLU A 656 2.85 9.46 16.76
C GLU A 656 2.74 10.84 16.11
N ARG A 657 2.21 10.93 14.87
CA ARG A 657 1.87 12.19 14.20
C ARG A 657 0.75 12.94 14.93
N ALA A 658 -0.37 12.26 15.23
CA ALA A 658 -1.46 12.83 16.00
C ALA A 658 -0.99 13.36 17.37
N ARG A 659 -0.09 12.63 18.05
CA ARG A 659 0.54 13.06 19.30
C ARG A 659 1.35 14.36 19.11
N ALA A 660 2.22 14.41 18.09
CA ALA A 660 3.04 15.59 17.80
C ALA A 660 2.17 16.82 17.48
N ILE A 661 1.10 16.63 16.70
CA ILE A 661 0.13 17.68 16.40
C ILE A 661 -0.57 18.17 17.67
N ALA A 662 -1.07 17.26 18.50
CA ALA A 662 -1.76 17.61 19.74
C ALA A 662 -0.84 18.37 20.73
N ASP A 663 0.44 18.01 20.81
CA ASP A 663 1.42 18.69 21.65
C ASP A 663 1.72 20.11 21.15
N ALA A 664 1.70 20.32 19.82
CA ALA A 664 1.95 21.60 19.15
C ALA A 664 0.76 22.58 19.17
N LEU A 665 -0.46 22.13 19.53
CA LEU A 665 -1.62 23.01 19.64
C LEU A 665 -1.43 24.07 20.75
N PRO A 666 -2.01 25.29 20.60
CA PRO A 666 -1.97 26.34 21.61
C PRO A 666 -2.51 25.87 22.97
N ALA A 667 -1.94 26.36 24.07
CA ALA A 667 -2.32 25.95 25.41
C ALA A 667 -3.78 26.30 25.76
N GLU A 668 -4.33 27.30 25.10
CA GLU A 668 -5.70 27.79 25.24
C GLU A 668 -6.72 26.97 24.44
N ASP A 669 -6.30 26.04 23.57
CA ASP A 669 -7.23 25.19 22.82
C ASP A 669 -8.00 24.27 23.79
N PRO A 670 -9.34 24.34 23.84
CA PRO A 670 -10.14 23.63 24.83
C PRO A 670 -10.05 22.11 24.69
N ASP A 671 -9.71 21.59 23.51
CA ASP A 671 -9.65 20.16 23.22
C ASP A 671 -8.22 19.60 23.29
N ARG A 672 -7.22 20.47 23.49
CA ARG A 672 -5.80 20.07 23.52
C ARG A 672 -5.54 18.92 24.48
N THR A 673 -6.09 18.96 25.69
CA THR A 673 -5.89 17.91 26.68
C THR A 673 -6.42 16.55 26.18
N ALA A 674 -7.66 16.52 25.67
CA ALA A 674 -8.26 15.30 25.11
C ALA A 674 -7.46 14.79 23.89
N MET A 675 -7.03 15.70 23.02
CA MET A 675 -6.21 15.37 21.83
C MET A 675 -4.81 14.85 22.20
N ARG A 676 -4.25 15.27 23.34
CA ARG A 676 -2.96 14.74 23.83
C ARG A 676 -3.11 13.35 24.45
N ILE A 677 -4.26 13.05 25.05
CA ILE A 677 -4.56 11.78 25.72
C ILE A 677 -4.79 10.66 24.70
N ALA A 678 -5.74 10.81 23.78
CA ALA A 678 -6.17 9.71 22.91
C ALA A 678 -5.06 8.96 22.13
N PRO A 679 -4.11 9.62 21.43
CA PRO A 679 -3.02 8.92 20.74
C PRO A 679 -2.06 8.25 21.72
N ARG A 680 -1.80 8.86 22.90
CA ARG A 680 -0.96 8.27 23.95
C ARG A 680 -1.61 7.03 24.56
N THR A 681 -2.93 7.05 24.77
CA THR A 681 -3.71 5.90 25.21
C THR A 681 -3.52 4.72 24.26
N MET A 682 -3.69 4.94 22.96
CA MET A 682 -3.52 3.88 21.97
C MET A 682 -2.07 3.38 21.91
N LEU A 683 -1.10 4.30 21.87
CA LEU A 683 0.33 3.95 21.87
C LEU A 683 0.74 3.12 23.09
N CYS A 684 0.16 3.37 24.28
CA CYS A 684 0.40 2.55 25.47
C CYS A 684 -0.36 1.22 25.43
N GLY A 685 -1.65 1.25 25.03
CA GLY A 685 -2.53 0.08 24.99
C GLY A 685 -2.06 -1.02 24.04
N ILE A 686 -1.37 -0.65 22.95
CA ILE A 686 -0.88 -1.60 21.93
C ILE A 686 0.64 -1.81 21.96
N ALA A 687 1.37 -1.18 22.89
CA ALA A 687 2.84 -1.24 22.97
C ALA A 687 3.38 -2.68 23.04
N TRP A 688 2.69 -3.56 23.76
CA TRP A 688 3.05 -4.96 23.93
C TRP A 688 3.03 -5.75 22.60
N ARG A 689 2.28 -5.30 21.58
CA ARG A 689 2.24 -5.95 20.26
C ARG A 689 3.46 -5.67 19.39
N ILE A 690 4.08 -4.49 19.54
CA ILE A 690 5.16 -4.01 18.62
C ILE A 690 6.55 -4.01 19.29
N GLN A 691 6.75 -4.76 20.38
CA GLN A 691 8.08 -5.12 20.88
C GLN A 691 9.03 -3.92 21.13
N MET A 692 8.57 -2.86 21.80
CA MET A 692 9.41 -1.70 22.16
C MET A 692 9.45 -1.42 23.66
N ASP A 693 10.66 -1.18 24.19
CA ASP A 693 10.96 -0.93 25.60
C ASP A 693 10.68 0.53 26.06
N VAL A 694 9.66 1.17 25.49
CA VAL A 694 9.35 2.60 25.72
C VAL A 694 8.02 2.79 26.47
N ALA A 695 7.45 1.71 27.00
CA ALA A 695 6.12 1.73 27.62
C ALA A 695 6.09 2.53 28.94
N GLY A 696 7.19 2.51 29.73
CA GLY A 696 7.25 3.19 31.04
C GLY A 696 7.12 4.71 30.94
N ASP A 697 8.07 5.37 30.27
CA ASP A 697 8.10 6.84 30.15
C ASP A 697 6.83 7.40 29.49
N ARG A 698 6.32 6.72 28.46
CA ARG A 698 5.08 7.11 27.76
C ARG A 698 3.85 6.96 28.65
N PHE A 699 3.83 5.94 29.50
CA PHE A 699 2.71 5.72 30.40
C PHE A 699 2.68 6.74 31.54
N ASP A 700 3.84 7.15 32.05
CA ASP A 700 3.91 8.19 33.08
C ASP A 700 3.34 9.53 32.59
N GLU A 701 3.68 9.94 31.36
CA GLU A 701 3.06 11.10 30.70
C GLU A 701 1.53 10.95 30.57
N LEU A 702 1.07 9.78 30.11
CA LEU A 702 -0.37 9.50 29.97
C LEU A 702 -1.08 9.59 31.32
N ARG A 703 -0.48 9.01 32.38
CA ARG A 703 -1.04 9.02 33.74
C ARG A 703 -1.23 10.43 34.26
N GLU A 704 -0.25 11.31 34.09
CA GLU A 704 -0.33 12.71 34.51
C GLU A 704 -1.45 13.46 33.76
N LEU A 705 -1.53 13.28 32.43
CA LEU A 705 -2.54 13.92 31.59
C LEU A 705 -3.96 13.45 31.96
N CYS A 706 -4.17 12.14 32.06
CA CYS A 706 -5.47 11.57 32.42
C CYS A 706 -5.89 11.97 33.84
N SER A 707 -4.97 11.98 34.81
CA SER A 707 -5.26 12.38 36.18
C SER A 707 -5.69 13.85 36.27
N THR A 708 -5.04 14.72 35.49
CA THR A 708 -5.40 16.15 35.41
C THR A 708 -6.75 16.36 34.71
N ALA A 709 -7.04 15.58 33.67
CA ALA A 709 -8.27 15.68 32.89
C ALA A 709 -9.48 14.96 33.51
N GLY A 710 -9.26 14.07 34.48
CA GLY A 710 -10.27 13.14 34.97
C GLY A 710 -10.65 12.04 33.96
N ASP A 711 -9.80 11.76 32.96
CA ASP A 711 -10.05 10.73 31.94
C ASP A 711 -9.55 9.35 32.40
N ASN A 712 -10.34 8.74 33.28
CA ASN A 712 -10.04 7.42 33.85
C ASN A 712 -10.13 6.30 32.80
N ALA A 713 -10.97 6.44 31.77
CA ALA A 713 -11.13 5.43 30.72
C ALA A 713 -9.85 5.27 29.89
N SER A 714 -9.28 6.39 29.44
CA SER A 714 -8.00 6.41 28.74
C SER A 714 -6.86 5.87 29.62
N LEU A 715 -6.83 6.24 30.90
CA LEU A 715 -5.84 5.72 31.83
C LEU A 715 -5.95 4.20 31.97
N ALA A 716 -7.16 3.67 32.13
CA ALA A 716 -7.39 2.23 32.25
C ALA A 716 -6.93 1.44 31.01
N ILE A 717 -7.18 1.95 29.80
CA ILE A 717 -6.69 1.33 28.55
C ILE A 717 -5.16 1.32 28.51
N GLY A 718 -4.51 2.44 28.86
CA GLY A 718 -3.06 2.53 28.92
C GLY A 718 -2.45 1.58 29.96
N MET A 719 -3.06 1.48 31.15
CA MET A 719 -2.64 0.57 32.22
C MET A 719 -2.70 -0.88 31.78
N ALA A 720 -3.77 -1.28 31.11
CA ALA A 720 -3.94 -2.66 30.64
C ALA A 720 -2.84 -3.06 29.64
N GLY A 721 -2.43 -2.15 28.76
CA GLY A 721 -1.26 -2.36 27.88
C GLY A 721 0.04 -2.55 28.65
N LEU A 722 0.25 -1.77 29.71
CA LEU A 722 1.43 -1.87 30.57
C LEU A 722 1.45 -3.16 31.41
N VAL A 723 0.29 -3.65 31.87
CA VAL A 723 0.15 -4.95 32.55
C VAL A 723 0.67 -6.07 31.64
N LEU A 724 0.26 -6.09 30.37
CA LEU A 724 0.72 -7.09 29.40
C LEU A 724 2.22 -6.95 29.11
N ASP A 725 2.75 -5.73 28.95
CA ASP A 725 4.19 -5.51 28.78
C ASP A 725 5.00 -6.12 29.94
N HIS A 726 4.61 -5.82 31.18
CA HIS A 726 5.30 -6.37 32.36
C HIS A 726 5.18 -7.89 32.42
N ALA A 727 3.99 -8.44 32.15
CA ALA A 727 3.78 -9.88 32.19
C ALA A 727 4.59 -10.62 31.10
N PHE A 728 4.69 -10.07 29.89
CA PHE A 728 5.46 -10.67 28.80
C PHE A 728 6.97 -10.50 28.95
N LYS A 729 7.44 -9.48 29.69
CA LYS A 729 8.84 -9.37 30.12
C LYS A 729 9.17 -10.25 31.34
N GLY A 730 8.22 -11.03 31.84
CA GLY A 730 8.40 -11.91 33.00
C GLY A 730 8.35 -11.20 34.35
N ARG A 731 8.00 -9.91 34.39
CA ARG A 731 7.83 -9.09 35.61
C ARG A 731 6.44 -9.32 36.22
N ILE A 732 6.13 -10.58 36.53
CA ILE A 732 4.78 -11.04 36.92
C ILE A 732 4.26 -10.34 38.17
N ARG A 733 5.12 -10.04 39.14
CA ARG A 733 4.72 -9.35 40.38
C ARG A 733 4.24 -7.93 40.09
N GLU A 734 5.03 -7.16 39.34
CA GLU A 734 4.70 -5.80 38.94
C GLU A 734 3.41 -5.80 38.09
N ALA A 735 3.30 -6.76 37.16
CA ALA A 735 2.10 -6.93 36.36
C ALA A 735 0.85 -7.23 37.21
N SER A 736 0.94 -8.10 38.21
CA SER A 736 -0.20 -8.45 39.08
C SER A 736 -0.62 -7.28 39.98
N GLN A 737 0.34 -6.53 40.53
CA GLN A 737 0.05 -5.34 41.32
C GLN A 737 -0.65 -4.27 40.48
N LEU A 738 -0.10 -4.00 39.29
CA LEU A 738 -0.69 -3.06 38.34
C LEU A 738 -2.07 -3.54 37.85
N ALA A 739 -2.29 -4.85 37.70
CA ALA A 739 -3.60 -5.40 37.35
C ALA A 739 -4.66 -5.15 38.42
N SER A 740 -4.29 -5.21 39.71
CA SER A 740 -5.20 -4.81 40.81
C SER A 740 -5.58 -3.34 40.73
N GLU A 741 -4.60 -2.46 40.51
CA GLU A 741 -4.84 -1.02 40.35
C GLU A 741 -5.73 -0.73 39.14
N ALA A 742 -5.45 -1.39 38.00
CA ALA A 742 -6.23 -1.27 36.78
C ALA A 742 -7.67 -1.73 36.96
N MET A 743 -7.91 -2.85 37.67
CA MET A 743 -9.27 -3.32 37.91
C MET A 743 -10.06 -2.38 38.81
N VAL A 744 -9.45 -1.86 39.89
CA VAL A 744 -10.11 -0.86 40.76
C VAL A 744 -10.52 0.38 39.95
N LEU A 745 -9.64 0.85 39.07
CA LEU A 745 -9.94 1.98 38.20
C LEU A 745 -11.11 1.66 37.25
N VAL A 746 -11.07 0.51 36.57
CA VAL A 746 -12.11 0.07 35.63
C VAL A 746 -13.47 -0.10 36.32
N GLU A 747 -13.50 -0.70 37.50
CA GLU A 747 -14.72 -0.84 38.31
C GLU A 747 -15.27 0.52 38.74
N SER A 748 -14.40 1.48 39.08
CA SER A 748 -14.82 2.83 39.47
C SER A 748 -15.47 3.63 38.32
N ILE A 749 -15.12 3.32 37.07
CA ILE A 749 -15.73 3.93 35.87
C ILE A 749 -17.16 3.42 35.67
N GLY A 750 -17.42 2.14 36.00
CA GLY A 750 -18.75 1.53 35.87
C GLY A 750 -19.19 1.22 34.43
N ASP A 751 -18.27 1.27 33.46
CA ASP A 751 -18.55 0.95 32.05
C ASP A 751 -18.39 -0.57 31.79
N ALA A 752 -19.48 -1.22 31.39
CA ALA A 752 -19.51 -2.65 31.13
C ALA A 752 -18.62 -3.07 29.94
N THR A 753 -18.57 -2.26 28.88
CA THR A 753 -17.79 -2.54 27.67
C THR A 753 -16.30 -2.47 27.96
N LEU A 754 -15.85 -1.44 28.69
CA LEU A 754 -14.46 -1.32 29.14
C LEU A 754 -14.09 -2.45 30.11
N THR A 755 -14.96 -2.78 31.06
CA THR A 755 -14.71 -3.88 32.01
C THR A 755 -14.51 -5.21 31.29
N VAL A 756 -15.36 -5.51 30.32
CA VAL A 756 -15.24 -6.76 29.53
C VAL A 756 -13.97 -6.75 28.69
N GLY A 757 -13.71 -5.70 27.92
CA GLY A 757 -12.57 -5.69 27.01
C GLY A 757 -11.19 -5.55 27.68
N LEU A 758 -11.11 -4.94 28.87
CA LEU A 758 -9.87 -4.84 29.66
C LEU A 758 -9.68 -6.04 30.62
N SER A 759 -10.61 -6.98 30.66
CA SER A 759 -10.54 -8.14 31.56
C SER A 759 -9.37 -9.07 31.24
N PHE A 760 -9.00 -9.26 29.97
CA PHE A 760 -7.95 -10.19 29.58
C PHE A 760 -6.56 -9.80 30.14
N PRO A 761 -6.05 -8.57 29.95
CA PRO A 761 -4.78 -8.14 30.54
C PRO A 761 -4.66 -8.41 32.04
N VAL A 762 -5.69 -8.05 32.80
CA VAL A 762 -5.68 -8.18 34.27
C VAL A 762 -5.83 -9.62 34.73
N THR A 763 -6.70 -10.41 34.09
CA THR A 763 -6.87 -11.84 34.39
C THR A 763 -5.64 -12.65 34.01
N TYR A 764 -4.94 -12.30 32.93
CA TYR A 764 -3.68 -12.94 32.57
C TYR A 764 -2.61 -12.79 33.66
N ALA A 765 -2.40 -11.57 34.15
CA ALA A 765 -1.43 -11.32 35.22
C ALA A 765 -1.76 -12.12 36.50
N LYS A 766 -3.05 -12.22 36.86
CA LYS A 766 -3.51 -12.99 38.03
C LYS A 766 -3.35 -14.50 37.85
N ALA A 767 -3.57 -15.03 36.65
CA ALA A 767 -3.30 -16.43 36.36
C ALA A 767 -1.80 -16.76 36.50
N GLN A 768 -0.93 -15.88 36.03
CA GLN A 768 0.53 -16.06 36.13
C GLN A 768 1.04 -15.94 37.57
N SER A 769 0.44 -15.08 38.40
CA SER A 769 0.79 -14.97 39.82
C SER A 769 0.19 -16.09 40.68
N GLY A 770 -0.83 -16.78 40.20
CA GLY A 770 -1.52 -17.85 40.94
C GLY A 770 -2.62 -17.35 41.89
N GLU A 771 -3.12 -16.12 41.69
CA GLU A 771 -4.23 -15.53 42.46
C GLU A 771 -5.58 -16.02 41.90
N TRP A 772 -5.87 -17.30 42.10
CA TRP A 772 -6.99 -17.99 41.44
C TRP A 772 -8.37 -17.53 41.92
N ASP A 773 -8.52 -17.11 43.17
CA ASP A 773 -9.79 -16.58 43.70
C ASP A 773 -10.14 -15.22 43.06
N VAL A 774 -9.13 -14.36 42.89
CA VAL A 774 -9.25 -13.06 42.21
C VAL A 774 -9.59 -13.31 40.74
N LEU A 775 -8.87 -14.23 40.09
CA LEU A 775 -9.14 -14.64 38.71
C LEU A 775 -10.58 -15.11 38.53
N LEU A 776 -11.09 -15.95 39.45
CA LEU A 776 -12.45 -16.47 39.42
C LEU A 776 -13.48 -15.34 39.49
N ARG A 777 -13.32 -14.40 40.43
CA ARG A 777 -14.26 -13.27 40.60
C ARG A 777 -14.27 -12.35 39.38
N TRP A 778 -13.10 -11.97 38.88
CA TRP A 778 -12.98 -11.03 37.78
C TRP A 778 -13.44 -11.62 36.44
N SER A 779 -13.10 -12.86 36.15
CA SER A 779 -13.60 -13.57 34.96
C SER A 779 -15.12 -13.77 35.02
N GLN A 780 -15.67 -14.13 36.18
CA GLN A 780 -17.12 -14.21 36.40
C GLN A 780 -17.81 -12.86 36.14
N ARG A 781 -17.25 -11.76 36.67
CA ARG A 781 -17.78 -10.41 36.47
C ARG A 781 -17.79 -10.00 35.00
N ALA A 782 -16.72 -10.28 34.27
CA ALA A 782 -16.64 -10.01 32.83
C ALA A 782 -17.71 -10.81 32.06
N ILE A 783 -17.93 -12.08 32.41
CA ILE A 783 -18.95 -12.92 31.77
C ILE A 783 -20.37 -12.39 32.00
N GLU A 784 -20.67 -11.96 33.23
CA GLU A 784 -21.97 -11.36 33.57
C GLU A 784 -22.20 -10.05 32.80
N LEU A 785 -21.17 -9.21 32.67
CA LEU A 785 -21.26 -7.94 31.96
C LEU A 785 -21.32 -8.09 30.45
N ALA A 786 -20.74 -9.16 29.90
CA ALA A 786 -20.80 -9.47 28.48
C ALA A 786 -22.21 -9.85 28.02
N ASP A 787 -23.02 -10.44 28.92
CA ASP A 787 -24.42 -10.81 28.66
C ASP A 787 -24.62 -11.63 27.36
N GLY A 788 -23.68 -12.53 27.08
CA GLY A 788 -23.70 -13.39 25.89
C GLY A 788 -23.16 -12.74 24.60
N ASP A 789 -22.88 -11.44 24.58
CA ASP A 789 -22.25 -10.78 23.44
C ASP A 789 -20.75 -11.11 23.39
N ALA A 790 -20.37 -11.93 22.41
CA ALA A 790 -18.99 -12.33 22.17
C ALA A 790 -18.08 -11.12 21.89
N SER A 791 -18.60 -10.10 21.21
CA SER A 791 -17.87 -8.96 20.67
C SER A 791 -17.81 -7.76 21.62
N LYS A 792 -18.50 -7.82 22.76
CA LYS A 792 -18.50 -6.71 23.72
C LYS A 792 -17.09 -6.44 24.22
N GLY A 793 -16.62 -5.20 24.03
CA GLY A 793 -15.27 -4.80 24.41
C GLY A 793 -14.16 -5.32 23.49
N ASN A 794 -14.46 -5.60 22.22
CA ASN A 794 -13.52 -6.12 21.23
C ASN A 794 -12.45 -5.13 20.73
N PHE A 795 -11.96 -4.23 21.59
CA PHE A 795 -10.93 -3.25 21.23
C PHE A 795 -9.50 -3.80 21.31
N ILE A 796 -9.26 -4.91 22.02
CA ILE A 796 -7.97 -5.62 22.03
C ILE A 796 -8.08 -6.97 21.33
N ILE A 797 -9.07 -7.78 21.68
CA ILE A 797 -9.26 -9.16 21.21
C ILE A 797 -10.69 -9.26 20.68
N GLY A 798 -10.92 -9.93 19.55
CA GLY A 798 -12.23 -9.96 18.91
C GLY A 798 -13.32 -10.66 19.72
N SER A 799 -12.97 -11.57 20.63
CA SER A 799 -13.93 -12.20 21.55
C SER A 799 -13.46 -12.25 23.02
N PRO A 800 -13.58 -11.14 23.78
CA PRO A 800 -13.20 -11.09 25.20
C PRO A 800 -14.00 -12.07 26.07
N LEU A 801 -15.27 -12.32 25.75
CA LEU A 801 -16.12 -13.26 26.49
C LEU A 801 -15.58 -14.70 26.41
N ALA A 802 -15.11 -15.14 25.24
CA ALA A 802 -14.49 -16.46 25.09
C ALA A 802 -13.26 -16.61 26.00
N LEU A 803 -12.46 -15.55 26.14
CA LEU A 803 -11.30 -15.54 27.03
C LEU A 803 -11.68 -15.53 28.51
N ALA A 804 -12.70 -14.76 28.88
CA ALA A 804 -13.23 -14.77 30.23
C ALA A 804 -13.74 -16.16 30.63
N LEU A 805 -14.39 -16.89 29.71
CA LEU A 805 -14.83 -18.27 29.95
C LEU A 805 -13.65 -19.22 30.23
N VAL A 806 -12.62 -19.23 29.38
CA VAL A 806 -11.49 -20.17 29.56
C VAL A 806 -10.61 -19.80 30.77
N THR A 807 -10.46 -18.51 31.08
CA THR A 807 -9.76 -18.09 32.31
C THR A 807 -10.56 -18.40 33.57
N ARG A 808 -11.90 -18.29 33.53
CA ARG A 808 -12.77 -18.78 34.61
C ARG A 808 -12.65 -20.30 34.80
N ALA A 809 -12.61 -21.05 33.70
CA ALA A 809 -12.39 -22.49 33.75
C ALA A 809 -11.07 -22.83 34.47
N ALA A 810 -10.00 -22.08 34.15
CA ALA A 810 -8.71 -22.21 34.81
C ALA A 810 -8.76 -21.98 36.32
N ALA A 811 -9.41 -20.90 36.74
CA ALA A 811 -9.62 -20.64 38.15
C ALA A 811 -10.44 -21.75 38.83
N ARG A 812 -11.52 -22.22 38.18
CA ARG A 812 -12.41 -23.27 38.70
C ARG A 812 -11.67 -24.58 38.91
N TYR A 813 -10.91 -25.08 37.92
CA TYR A 813 -10.17 -26.33 38.14
C TYR A 813 -9.04 -26.14 39.17
N CYS A 814 -8.38 -24.99 39.21
CA CYS A 814 -7.32 -24.76 40.21
C CYS A 814 -7.85 -24.83 41.65
N LEU A 815 -9.05 -24.27 41.87
CA LEU A 815 -9.77 -24.25 43.15
C LEU A 815 -10.66 -25.48 43.39
N GLY A 816 -10.69 -26.47 42.46
CA GLY A 816 -11.52 -27.67 42.58
C GLY A 816 -13.03 -27.42 42.53
N ARG A 817 -13.48 -26.35 41.85
CA ARG A 817 -14.89 -26.00 41.65
C ARG A 817 -15.46 -26.68 40.39
N PRO A 818 -16.73 -27.11 40.39
CA PRO A 818 -17.36 -27.73 39.21
C PRO A 818 -17.63 -26.71 38.08
N GLY A 819 -18.01 -27.21 36.89
CA GLY A 819 -18.43 -26.39 35.74
C GLY A 819 -17.29 -25.90 34.84
N TRP A 820 -16.02 -26.20 35.17
CA TRP A 820 -14.88 -25.88 34.31
C TRP A 820 -14.92 -26.54 32.91
N PRO A 821 -15.43 -27.79 32.70
CA PRO A 821 -15.45 -28.38 31.36
C PRO A 821 -16.42 -27.65 30.42
N ASP A 822 -17.53 -27.14 30.96
CA ASP A 822 -18.54 -26.42 30.20
C ASP A 822 -18.02 -25.04 29.77
N ASP A 823 -17.30 -24.36 30.65
CA ASP A 823 -16.63 -23.09 30.34
C ASP A 823 -15.61 -23.25 29.22
N LEU A 824 -14.76 -24.29 29.25
CA LEU A 824 -13.80 -24.57 28.17
C LEU A 824 -14.51 -24.82 26.84
N ARG A 825 -15.59 -25.61 26.85
CA ARG A 825 -16.36 -25.95 25.64
C ARG A 825 -17.03 -24.72 25.03
N HIS A 826 -17.68 -23.89 25.86
CA HIS A 826 -18.34 -22.68 25.40
C HIS A 826 -17.33 -21.65 24.88
N GLY A 827 -16.24 -21.40 25.62
CA GLY A 827 -15.18 -20.48 25.19
C GLY A 827 -14.58 -20.88 23.85
N MET A 828 -14.26 -22.16 23.67
CA MET A 828 -13.71 -22.69 22.41
C MET A 828 -14.72 -22.62 21.25
N SER A 829 -16.00 -22.94 21.49
CA SER A 829 -17.05 -22.81 20.47
C SER A 829 -17.23 -21.37 19.99
N MET A 830 -17.17 -20.40 20.90
CA MET A 830 -17.27 -18.98 20.55
C MET A 830 -16.03 -18.51 19.77
N ALA A 831 -14.84 -18.91 20.22
CA ALA A 831 -13.59 -18.48 19.62
C ALA A 831 -13.41 -18.95 18.18
N ARG A 832 -13.98 -20.11 17.79
CA ARG A 832 -13.95 -20.60 16.39
C ARG A 832 -14.59 -19.65 15.39
N SER A 833 -15.52 -18.81 15.84
CA SER A 833 -16.18 -17.80 14.99
C SER A 833 -15.60 -16.40 15.17
N ALA A 834 -14.54 -16.25 15.98
CA ALA A 834 -13.85 -14.99 16.23
C ALA A 834 -12.65 -14.80 15.27
N ASP A 835 -11.90 -13.71 15.45
CA ASP A 835 -10.68 -13.48 14.68
C ASP A 835 -9.58 -14.53 15.00
N PRO A 836 -8.62 -14.75 14.08
CA PRO A 836 -7.54 -15.72 14.26
C PRO A 836 -6.75 -15.60 15.56
N LEU A 837 -6.47 -14.37 16.03
CA LEU A 837 -5.73 -14.14 17.27
C LEU A 837 -6.58 -14.56 18.49
N SER A 838 -7.88 -14.22 18.51
CA SER A 838 -8.81 -14.73 19.53
C SER A 838 -8.82 -16.25 19.59
N TYR A 839 -8.94 -16.91 18.43
CA TYR A 839 -9.00 -18.36 18.36
C TYR A 839 -7.71 -19.02 18.85
N ALA A 840 -6.55 -18.62 18.32
CA ALA A 840 -5.26 -19.16 18.71
C ALA A 840 -4.95 -18.91 20.20
N THR A 841 -5.35 -17.76 20.73
CA THR A 841 -5.23 -17.43 22.16
C THR A 841 -6.10 -18.34 23.00
N VAL A 842 -7.39 -18.51 22.66
CA VAL A 842 -8.30 -19.39 23.41
C VAL A 842 -7.81 -20.85 23.39
N VAL A 843 -7.38 -21.36 22.23
CA VAL A 843 -6.80 -22.72 22.12
C VAL A 843 -5.56 -22.86 22.99
N THR A 844 -4.68 -21.86 22.99
CA THR A 844 -3.51 -21.82 23.88
C THR A 844 -3.93 -21.91 25.35
N TYR A 845 -4.90 -21.10 25.79
CA TYR A 845 -5.35 -21.08 27.20
C TYR A 845 -6.17 -22.30 27.61
N VAL A 846 -6.76 -23.02 26.67
CA VAL A 846 -7.39 -24.31 26.97
C VAL A 846 -6.32 -25.38 27.17
N TYR A 847 -5.44 -25.56 26.17
CA TYR A 847 -4.61 -26.75 26.10
C TYR A 847 -3.24 -26.60 26.76
N PHE A 848 -2.58 -25.45 26.65
CA PHE A 848 -1.26 -25.29 27.24
C PHE A 848 -1.29 -25.44 28.77
N PRO A 849 -2.09 -24.66 29.53
CA PRO A 849 -2.19 -24.86 30.97
C PRO A 849 -2.98 -26.13 31.32
N GLY A 850 -4.04 -26.47 30.59
CA GLY A 850 -4.84 -27.67 30.87
C GLY A 850 -4.04 -28.97 30.82
N ILE A 851 -3.14 -29.10 29.82
CA ILE A 851 -2.24 -30.26 29.71
C ILE A 851 -1.10 -30.16 30.73
N ALA A 852 -0.51 -28.98 30.93
CA ALA A 852 0.58 -28.79 31.90
C ALA A 852 0.15 -29.13 33.33
N PHE A 853 -1.05 -28.72 33.73
CA PHE A 853 -1.60 -29.04 35.03
C PHE A 853 -2.11 -30.48 35.15
N GLY A 854 -2.26 -31.23 34.06
CA GLY A 854 -2.82 -32.59 34.07
C GLY A 854 -4.35 -32.65 34.14
N VAL A 855 -5.03 -31.54 33.89
CA VAL A 855 -6.50 -31.46 33.82
C VAL A 855 -7.00 -32.11 32.53
N LEU A 856 -6.33 -31.81 31.42
CA LEU A 856 -6.64 -32.33 30.09
C LEU A 856 -5.58 -33.31 29.62
N ARG A 857 -5.99 -34.28 28.81
CA ARG A 857 -5.08 -35.22 28.15
C ARG A 857 -4.87 -34.82 26.68
N PRO A 858 -3.66 -34.97 26.11
CA PRO A 858 -3.39 -34.64 24.70
C PRO A 858 -3.95 -35.74 23.77
N HIS A 859 -5.27 -35.84 23.70
CA HIS A 859 -5.97 -36.72 22.77
C HIS A 859 -5.82 -36.25 21.32
N ASP A 860 -6.08 -37.13 20.36
CA ASP A 860 -5.97 -36.81 18.93
C ASP A 860 -6.97 -35.71 18.49
N SER A 861 -8.07 -35.53 19.22
CA SER A 861 -8.97 -34.38 19.04
C SER A 861 -8.33 -33.06 19.51
N ALA A 862 -7.65 -33.07 20.66
CA ALA A 862 -6.94 -31.90 21.18
C ALA A 862 -5.78 -31.51 20.26
N LEU A 863 -5.00 -32.48 19.78
CA LEU A 863 -3.91 -32.21 18.82
C LEU A 863 -4.44 -31.60 17.52
N ARG A 864 -5.51 -32.15 16.94
CA ARG A 864 -6.14 -31.57 15.74
C ARG A 864 -6.59 -30.13 15.96
N GLU A 865 -7.20 -29.82 17.09
CA GLU A 865 -7.61 -28.44 17.40
C GLU A 865 -6.40 -27.49 17.53
N ILE A 866 -5.31 -27.95 18.16
CA ILE A 866 -4.07 -27.16 18.29
C ILE A 866 -3.38 -26.98 16.94
N GLU A 867 -3.36 -28.02 16.10
CA GLU A 867 -2.83 -27.99 14.74
C GLU A 867 -3.65 -27.06 13.83
N ASP A 868 -4.98 -27.10 13.95
CA ASP A 868 -5.89 -26.19 13.25
C ASP A 868 -5.63 -24.72 13.66
N ALA A 869 -5.48 -24.46 14.97
CA ALA A 869 -5.12 -23.14 15.47
C ALA A 869 -3.73 -22.68 14.99
N LEU A 870 -2.75 -23.58 14.98
CA LEU A 870 -1.41 -23.29 14.44
C LEU A 870 -1.49 -22.97 12.94
N GLY A 871 -2.23 -23.76 12.16
CA GLY A 871 -2.42 -23.51 10.73
C GLY A 871 -3.16 -22.20 10.46
N ILE A 872 -4.16 -21.85 11.26
CA ILE A 872 -4.84 -20.55 11.20
C ILE A 872 -3.88 -19.42 11.54
N ALA A 873 -3.08 -19.56 12.61
CA ALA A 873 -2.10 -18.56 13.01
C ALA A 873 -0.97 -18.39 11.99
N GLU A 874 -0.51 -19.47 11.35
CA GLU A 874 0.50 -19.42 10.30
C GLU A 874 -0.04 -18.77 9.01
N ARG A 875 -1.30 -19.05 8.66
CA ARG A 875 -1.99 -18.37 7.55
C ARG A 875 -2.27 -16.90 7.86
N SER A 876 -2.63 -16.58 9.11
CA SER A 876 -2.79 -15.20 9.55
C SER A 876 -1.45 -14.50 9.74
N GLY A 877 -0.35 -15.24 9.84
CA GLY A 877 1.03 -14.85 10.16
C GLY A 877 1.18 -13.84 11.30
N ASP A 878 0.27 -13.90 12.26
CA ASP A 878 0.43 -13.25 13.54
C ASP A 878 1.55 -13.97 14.30
N ASP A 879 2.71 -13.30 14.37
CA ASP A 879 3.93 -13.87 14.94
C ASP A 879 3.79 -14.23 16.43
N LEU A 880 2.85 -13.61 17.15
CA LEU A 880 2.56 -13.93 18.55
C LEU A 880 1.65 -15.16 18.62
N ALA A 881 0.56 -15.19 17.83
CA ALA A 881 -0.34 -16.32 17.75
C ALA A 881 0.37 -17.61 17.30
N VAL A 882 1.28 -17.51 16.31
CA VAL A 882 2.09 -18.63 15.83
C VAL A 882 2.97 -19.18 16.95
N VAL A 883 3.67 -18.31 17.69
CA VAL A 883 4.55 -18.76 18.76
C VAL A 883 3.76 -19.42 19.89
N TRP A 884 2.58 -18.89 20.24
CA TRP A 884 1.71 -19.49 21.26
C TRP A 884 1.14 -20.84 20.85
N ALA A 885 0.65 -20.96 19.61
CA ALA A 885 0.18 -22.22 19.06
C ALA A 885 1.32 -23.26 18.98
N ARG A 886 2.54 -22.85 18.60
CA ARG A 886 3.73 -23.73 18.60
C ARG A 886 4.12 -24.21 19.99
N VAL A 887 4.09 -23.32 20.98
CA VAL A 887 4.34 -23.71 22.38
C VAL A 887 3.29 -24.71 22.85
N THR A 888 2.02 -24.49 22.53
CA THR A 888 0.91 -25.36 22.89
C THR A 888 1.04 -26.74 22.24
N LEU A 889 1.33 -26.79 20.94
CA LEU A 889 1.53 -28.04 20.20
C LEU A 889 2.76 -28.79 20.70
N GLY A 890 3.87 -28.07 20.85
CA GLY A 890 5.11 -28.63 21.38
C GLY A 890 4.91 -29.26 22.75
N HIS A 891 4.17 -28.58 23.62
CA HIS A 891 3.85 -29.05 24.96
C HIS A 891 2.89 -30.27 24.95
N ALA A 892 1.87 -30.27 24.10
CA ALA A 892 0.97 -31.42 23.94
C ALA A 892 1.73 -32.67 23.43
N LEU A 893 2.61 -32.50 22.45
CA LEU A 893 3.38 -33.58 21.85
C LEU A 893 4.39 -34.22 22.81
N VAL A 894 5.04 -33.46 23.71
CA VAL A 894 5.96 -34.04 24.72
C VAL A 894 5.23 -34.86 25.81
N HIS A 895 3.90 -34.80 25.85
CA HIS A 895 3.05 -35.65 26.71
C HIS A 895 2.52 -36.90 25.99
N ARG A 896 2.85 -37.09 24.70
CA ARG A 896 2.47 -38.29 23.93
C ARG A 896 3.43 -39.45 24.17
N GLN A 897 3.00 -40.65 23.80
CA GLN A 897 3.70 -41.89 24.12
C GLN A 897 4.74 -42.31 23.08
N THR A 898 4.67 -41.84 21.83
CA THR A 898 5.66 -42.23 20.81
C THR A 898 6.90 -41.31 20.83
N ASP A 899 8.08 -41.87 20.54
CA ASP A 899 9.33 -41.10 20.44
C ASP A 899 9.29 -40.08 19.30
N ALA A 900 8.60 -40.40 18.20
CA ALA A 900 8.46 -39.52 17.05
C ALA A 900 7.69 -38.25 17.42
N GLU A 901 6.51 -38.37 18.03
CA GLU A 901 5.71 -37.25 18.52
C GLU A 901 6.51 -36.40 19.52
N ARG A 902 7.15 -37.03 20.51
CA ARG A 902 7.96 -36.32 21.51
C ARG A 902 9.14 -35.56 20.89
N SER A 903 9.81 -36.14 19.89
CA SER A 903 10.91 -35.48 19.20
C SER A 903 10.43 -34.24 18.41
N SER A 904 9.28 -34.34 17.75
CA SER A 904 8.62 -33.20 17.11
C SER A 904 8.23 -32.12 18.13
N GLY A 905 7.66 -32.53 19.26
CA GLY A 905 7.30 -31.61 20.35
C GLY A 905 8.51 -30.84 20.89
N ARG A 906 9.62 -31.54 21.15
CA ARG A 906 10.89 -30.92 21.58
C ARG A 906 11.43 -29.92 20.57
N LYS A 907 11.34 -30.21 19.26
CA LYS A 907 11.76 -29.27 18.20
C LYS A 907 10.95 -27.97 18.28
N LEU A 908 9.62 -28.07 18.34
CA LEU A 908 8.73 -26.91 18.45
C LEU A 908 8.99 -26.09 19.72
N LEU A 909 9.19 -26.75 20.87
CA LEU A 909 9.53 -26.06 22.12
C LEU A 909 10.90 -25.36 22.06
N THR A 910 11.87 -25.93 21.34
CA THR A 910 13.20 -25.30 21.15
C THR A 910 13.08 -24.04 20.33
N GLU A 911 12.38 -24.10 19.19
CA GLU A 911 12.12 -22.96 18.32
C GLU A 911 11.37 -21.84 19.04
N ALA A 912 10.35 -22.19 19.84
CA ALA A 912 9.61 -21.21 20.62
C ALA A 912 10.44 -20.60 21.76
N SER A 913 11.29 -21.39 22.44
CA SER A 913 12.22 -20.89 23.47
C SER A 913 13.22 -19.87 22.90
N GLU A 914 13.76 -20.15 21.71
CA GLU A 914 14.62 -19.20 20.99
C GLU A 914 13.87 -17.95 20.54
N ALA A 915 12.63 -18.09 20.07
CA ALA A 915 11.79 -16.96 19.69
C ALA A 915 11.52 -16.03 20.88
N PHE A 916 11.15 -16.59 22.05
CA PHE A 916 10.95 -15.83 23.29
C PHE A 916 12.20 -15.03 23.70
N ARG A 917 13.38 -15.67 23.69
CA ARG A 917 14.64 -14.99 24.05
C ARG A 917 15.04 -13.92 23.06
N ARG A 918 14.97 -14.22 21.76
CA ARG A 918 15.36 -13.30 20.68
C ARG A 918 14.49 -12.04 20.67
N ARG A 919 13.19 -12.21 20.97
CA ARG A 919 12.20 -11.12 20.97
C ARG A 919 12.07 -10.43 22.33
N GLY A 920 12.58 -11.02 23.42
CA GLY A 920 12.39 -10.50 24.77
C GLY A 920 10.92 -10.48 25.23
N HIS A 921 10.08 -11.35 24.67
CA HIS A 921 8.62 -11.35 24.83
C HIS A 921 8.11 -12.75 25.21
N SER A 922 6.98 -12.81 25.92
CA SER A 922 6.39 -14.04 26.49
C SER A 922 7.38 -14.83 27.39
N LEU A 923 8.29 -14.10 28.06
CA LEU A 923 9.28 -14.65 28.98
C LEU A 923 8.65 -15.30 30.22
N SER A 924 7.38 -15.01 30.52
CA SER A 924 6.60 -15.67 31.57
C SER A 924 6.41 -17.17 31.33
N GLU A 925 6.33 -17.61 30.07
CA GLU A 925 6.16 -19.02 29.70
C GLU A 925 7.48 -19.78 29.60
N LEU A 926 8.58 -19.06 29.42
CA LEU A 926 9.91 -19.63 29.16
C LEU A 926 10.37 -20.63 30.23
N PRO A 927 10.15 -20.42 31.54
CA PRO A 927 10.54 -21.39 32.56
C PRO A 927 9.82 -22.73 32.42
N LEU A 928 8.53 -22.73 32.11
CA LEU A 928 7.77 -23.97 31.92
C LEU A 928 8.28 -24.71 30.67
N VAL A 929 8.45 -24.00 29.56
CA VAL A 929 9.04 -24.55 28.32
C VAL A 929 10.41 -25.18 28.58
N ASN A 930 11.28 -24.49 29.32
CA ASN A 930 12.62 -24.99 29.66
C ASN A 930 12.58 -26.23 30.56
N ALA A 931 11.66 -26.30 31.53
CA ALA A 931 11.48 -27.47 32.38
C ALA A 931 11.12 -28.72 31.54
N TYR A 932 10.20 -28.58 30.59
CA TYR A 932 9.80 -29.68 29.70
C TYR A 932 10.86 -30.05 28.65
N LEU A 933 11.60 -29.07 28.11
CA LEU A 933 12.78 -29.34 27.26
C LEU A 933 13.84 -30.14 28.03
N ALA A 934 14.09 -29.77 29.29
CA ALA A 934 15.02 -30.50 30.14
C ALA A 934 14.49 -31.91 30.49
N ARG A 935 13.17 -32.08 30.66
CA ARG A 935 12.56 -33.42 30.86
C ARG A 935 12.81 -34.35 29.69
N GLU A 936 12.64 -33.86 28.47
CA GLU A 936 12.92 -34.64 27.26
C GLU A 936 14.40 -34.99 27.14
N LYS A 937 15.30 -34.13 27.65
CA LYS A 937 16.73 -34.42 27.76
C LYS A 937 17.01 -35.51 28.80
N ALA A 938 16.40 -35.44 29.98
CA ALA A 938 16.51 -36.47 31.01
C ALA A 938 16.02 -37.85 30.53
N ARG A 939 14.89 -37.90 29.81
CA ARG A 939 14.32 -39.13 29.23
C ARG A 939 15.24 -39.82 28.23
N ARG A 940 16.18 -39.10 27.62
CA ARG A 940 17.17 -39.65 26.67
C ARG A 940 18.46 -40.12 27.35
N GLY A 941 18.54 -40.02 28.68
CA GLY A 941 19.68 -40.48 29.47
C GLY A 941 20.57 -39.35 30.00
N ASP A 942 20.39 -38.11 29.54
CA ASP A 942 21.26 -36.97 29.88
C ASP A 942 20.85 -36.27 31.19
N ARG A 943 20.57 -37.05 32.24
CA ARG A 943 20.06 -36.51 33.52
C ARG A 943 21.00 -35.51 34.20
N HIS A 944 22.31 -35.73 34.10
CA HIS A 944 23.33 -34.84 34.67
C HIS A 944 23.26 -33.41 34.11
N GLU A 945 22.93 -33.26 32.82
CA GLU A 945 22.75 -31.94 32.19
C GLU A 945 21.32 -31.41 32.31
N ALA A 946 20.33 -32.29 32.36
CA ALA A 946 18.92 -31.92 32.46
C ALA A 946 18.55 -31.32 33.83
N ILE A 947 18.99 -31.92 34.93
CA ILE A 947 18.61 -31.50 36.28
C ILE A 947 19.04 -30.05 36.58
N PRO A 948 20.27 -29.59 36.25
CA PRO A 948 20.64 -28.17 36.40
C PRO A 948 19.74 -27.21 35.60
N LEU A 949 19.32 -27.58 34.39
CA LEU A 949 18.42 -26.78 33.56
C LEU A 949 17.02 -26.68 34.18
N MET A 950 16.50 -27.79 34.72
CA MET A 950 15.25 -27.79 35.47
C MET A 950 15.35 -26.95 36.75
N ARG A 951 16.47 -27.05 37.48
CA ARG A 951 16.73 -26.23 38.66
C ARG A 951 16.77 -24.74 38.32
N ALA A 952 17.37 -24.34 37.20
CA ALA A 952 17.35 -22.95 36.75
C ALA A 952 15.91 -22.50 36.42
N ALA A 953 15.15 -23.33 35.72
CA ALA A 953 13.74 -23.05 35.39
C ALA A 953 12.84 -22.90 36.63
N VAL A 954 13.12 -23.66 37.71
CA VAL A 954 12.37 -23.57 38.97
C VAL A 954 12.95 -22.47 39.89
N GLY A 955 14.27 -22.32 39.93
CA GLY A 955 15.04 -21.55 40.92
C GLY A 955 14.90 -20.03 40.81
N ASP A 956 14.71 -19.48 39.61
CA ASP A 956 14.45 -18.04 39.41
C ASP A 956 13.15 -17.56 40.09
N ARG A 957 12.31 -18.49 40.57
CA ARG A 957 11.01 -18.19 41.21
C ARG A 957 10.94 -18.53 42.71
N VAL A 958 11.99 -19.10 43.30
CA VAL A 958 11.99 -19.68 44.67
C VAL A 958 13.01 -18.98 45.59
N SER A 959 13.29 -17.69 45.37
CA SER A 959 14.13 -16.91 46.29
C SER A 959 13.44 -16.69 47.65
N ASP A 960 14.18 -16.89 48.75
CA ASP A 960 13.78 -16.94 50.17
C ASP A 960 13.02 -15.72 50.76
N ARG A 961 12.63 -14.71 49.97
CA ARG A 961 12.07 -13.45 50.50
C ARG A 961 10.76 -12.98 49.90
N GLN A 962 10.08 -13.75 49.06
CA GLN A 962 8.86 -13.27 48.40
C GLN A 962 7.73 -14.31 48.40
N PRO A 963 6.46 -13.89 48.63
CA PRO A 963 5.31 -14.77 48.44
C PRO A 963 5.31 -15.25 46.98
N LEU A 964 5.42 -16.55 46.83
CA LEU A 964 5.70 -17.27 45.59
C LEU A 964 4.58 -17.06 44.55
N ALA A 965 4.95 -16.62 43.34
CA ALA A 965 4.06 -16.57 42.18
C ALA A 965 3.90 -17.99 41.60
N TRP A 966 2.87 -18.72 42.04
CA TRP A 966 2.73 -20.16 41.77
C TRP A 966 2.09 -20.54 40.44
N GLY A 967 1.59 -19.59 39.64
CA GLY A 967 0.81 -19.80 38.41
C GLY A 967 1.17 -21.09 37.67
N TYR A 968 2.18 -21.06 36.80
CA TYR A 968 2.69 -22.26 36.10
C TYR A 968 3.87 -22.95 36.80
N ALA A 969 4.12 -22.64 38.07
CA ALA A 969 5.26 -23.20 38.80
C ALA A 969 5.02 -24.66 39.25
N ILE A 970 3.77 -25.03 39.57
CA ILE A 970 3.43 -26.37 40.09
C ILE A 970 3.88 -27.48 39.12
N PRO A 971 3.55 -27.45 37.82
CA PRO A 971 3.98 -28.51 36.90
C PRO A 971 5.51 -28.55 36.72
N ALA A 972 6.19 -27.39 36.70
CA ALA A 972 7.65 -27.34 36.57
C ALA A 972 8.36 -27.96 37.78
N ILE A 973 7.87 -27.68 38.99
CA ILE A 973 8.33 -28.32 40.24
C ILE A 973 8.05 -29.81 40.20
N GLY A 974 6.86 -30.21 39.75
CA GLY A 974 6.49 -31.61 39.59
C GLY A 974 7.45 -32.36 38.66
N VAL A 975 7.76 -31.80 37.50
CA VAL A 975 8.71 -32.38 36.53
C VAL A 975 10.11 -32.56 37.13
N LEU A 976 10.63 -31.56 37.86
CA LEU A 976 11.94 -31.67 38.52
C LEU A 976 11.92 -32.72 39.64
N ALA A 977 10.91 -32.70 40.51
CA ALA A 977 10.77 -33.67 41.59
C ALA A 977 10.64 -35.11 41.07
N GLU A 978 9.83 -35.33 40.03
CA GLU A 978 9.71 -36.62 39.33
C GLU A 978 11.06 -37.10 38.80
N THR A 979 11.79 -36.22 38.11
CA THR A 979 13.09 -36.57 37.52
C THR A 979 14.14 -36.91 38.58
N LEU A 980 14.11 -36.22 39.73
CA LEU A 980 14.99 -36.51 40.87
C LEU A 980 14.65 -37.87 41.51
N LEU A 981 13.36 -38.15 41.72
CA LEU A 981 12.88 -39.43 42.27
C LEU A 981 13.20 -40.59 41.34
N GLU A 982 13.10 -40.41 40.02
CA GLU A 982 13.53 -41.40 39.02
C GLU A 982 15.05 -41.64 38.97
N ASN A 983 15.86 -40.64 39.35
CA ASN A 983 17.32 -40.80 39.42
C ASN A 983 17.74 -41.61 40.66
N GLY A 984 16.96 -41.51 41.75
CA GLY A 984 16.99 -42.46 42.88
C GLY A 984 18.21 -42.38 43.80
N THR A 985 19.09 -41.37 43.68
CA THR A 985 20.17 -41.18 44.65
C THR A 985 19.60 -40.64 45.98
N GLU A 986 20.20 -40.97 47.12
CA GLU A 986 19.75 -40.46 48.43
C GLU A 986 19.68 -38.92 48.45
N SER A 987 20.64 -38.25 47.79
CA SER A 987 20.65 -36.80 47.65
C SER A 987 19.50 -36.27 46.81
N ASP A 988 19.16 -36.94 45.71
CA ASP A 988 18.06 -36.52 44.83
C ASP A 988 16.70 -36.76 45.48
N VAL A 989 16.51 -37.89 46.18
CA VAL A 989 15.28 -38.18 46.94
C VAL A 989 15.08 -37.14 48.05
N ALA A 990 16.12 -36.85 48.84
CA ALA A 990 16.05 -35.81 49.88
C ALA A 990 15.75 -34.42 49.29
N GLN A 991 16.32 -34.09 48.12
CA GLN A 991 16.02 -32.84 47.43
C GLN A 991 14.57 -32.78 46.95
N ALA A 992 14.05 -33.86 46.33
CA ALA A 992 12.67 -33.94 45.89
C ALA A 992 11.69 -33.77 47.04
N GLU A 993 11.96 -34.39 48.19
CA GLU A 993 11.14 -34.26 49.41
C GLU A 993 11.17 -32.85 49.99
N ALA A 994 12.35 -32.22 50.02
CA ALA A 994 12.47 -30.82 50.41
C ALA A 994 11.68 -29.89 49.48
N MET A 995 11.51 -30.25 48.20
CA MET A 995 10.66 -29.52 47.26
C MET A 995 9.17 -29.80 47.49
N ILE A 996 8.79 -31.05 47.74
CA ILE A 996 7.42 -31.45 48.10
C ILE A 996 6.95 -30.71 49.36
N GLU A 997 7.82 -30.61 50.38
CA GLU A 997 7.47 -29.93 51.61
C GLU A 997 7.38 -28.42 51.43
N ARG A 998 8.27 -27.82 50.63
CA ARG A 998 8.17 -26.41 50.22
C ARG A 998 6.87 -26.10 49.46
N LEU A 999 6.43 -27.01 48.58
CA LEU A 999 5.15 -26.92 47.89
C LEU A 999 3.98 -27.02 48.88
N ALA A 1000 4.07 -27.92 49.86
CA ALA A 1000 3.03 -28.10 50.88
C ALA A 1000 2.91 -26.90 51.84
N SER A 1001 4.04 -26.29 52.21
CA SER A 1001 4.09 -25.12 53.10
C SER A 1001 3.87 -23.78 52.39
N ALA A 1002 3.65 -23.80 51.07
CA ALA A 1002 3.46 -22.59 50.29
C ALA A 1002 2.17 -21.85 50.70
N PRO A 1003 2.22 -20.51 50.92
CA PRO A 1003 1.02 -19.73 51.19
C PRO A 1003 0.00 -19.87 50.05
N ALA A 1004 -1.26 -20.06 50.40
CA ALA A 1004 -2.39 -20.02 49.48
C ALA A 1004 -3.57 -19.36 50.20
N ASP A 1005 -4.28 -18.47 49.53
CA ASP A 1005 -5.40 -17.71 50.11
C ASP A 1005 -6.64 -18.59 50.39
N ASP A 1006 -6.72 -19.76 49.74
CA ASP A 1006 -7.81 -20.75 49.87
C ASP A 1006 -7.29 -22.20 49.60
N ASP A 1007 -8.16 -23.20 49.80
CA ASP A 1007 -7.91 -24.60 49.41
C ASP A 1007 -7.57 -24.71 47.92
N LEU A 1008 -6.31 -25.03 47.62
CA LEU A 1008 -5.80 -25.13 46.26
C LEU A 1008 -5.78 -26.60 45.79
N ALA A 1009 -6.90 -27.07 45.24
CA ALA A 1009 -7.05 -28.45 44.77
C ALA A 1009 -5.94 -28.88 43.80
N MET A 1010 -5.45 -27.97 42.95
CA MET A 1010 -4.34 -28.23 42.03
C MET A 1010 -3.02 -28.52 42.75
N ARG A 1011 -2.70 -27.81 43.83
CA ARG A 1011 -1.53 -28.11 44.65
C ARG A 1011 -1.69 -29.47 45.31
N ASP A 1012 -2.85 -29.71 45.90
CA ASP A 1012 -3.09 -30.90 46.72
C ASP A 1012 -3.05 -32.18 45.90
N ILE A 1013 -3.58 -32.18 44.67
CA ILE A 1013 -3.51 -33.33 43.76
C ILE A 1013 -2.08 -33.61 43.30
N TRP A 1014 -1.28 -32.57 43.02
CA TRP A 1014 0.15 -32.72 42.71
C TRP A 1014 0.96 -33.21 43.92
N LEU A 1015 0.65 -32.73 45.14
CA LEU A 1015 1.27 -33.22 46.36
C LEU A 1015 0.99 -34.71 46.59
N LEU A 1016 -0.25 -35.17 46.38
CA LEU A 1016 -0.58 -36.60 46.47
C LEU A 1016 0.22 -37.43 45.46
N ARG A 1017 0.33 -36.95 44.21
CA ARG A 1017 1.13 -37.60 43.16
C ARG A 1017 2.61 -37.69 43.54
N LEU A 1018 3.22 -36.58 43.94
CA LEU A 1018 4.64 -36.52 44.26
C LEU A 1018 4.98 -37.31 45.53
N ARG A 1019 4.11 -37.28 46.55
CA ARG A 1019 4.27 -38.11 47.75
C ARG A 1019 4.15 -39.60 47.44
N ALA A 1020 3.24 -39.99 46.53
CA ALA A 1020 3.14 -41.37 46.08
C ALA A 1020 4.44 -41.83 45.40
N LEU A 1021 5.02 -41.01 44.51
CA LEU A 1021 6.29 -41.30 43.86
C LEU A 1021 7.46 -41.33 44.85
N ALA A 1022 7.48 -40.45 45.85
CA ALA A 1022 8.51 -40.47 46.89
C ALA A 1022 8.43 -41.74 47.76
N ALA A 1023 7.21 -42.19 48.11
CA ALA A 1023 7.01 -43.46 48.80
C ALA A 1023 7.51 -44.65 47.95
N GLN A 1024 7.27 -44.63 46.64
CA GLN A 1024 7.80 -45.64 45.71
C GLN A 1024 9.33 -45.64 45.69
N ALA A 1025 9.96 -44.48 45.59
CA ALA A 1025 11.42 -44.35 45.56
C ALA A 1025 12.09 -44.83 46.87
N ARG A 1026 11.38 -44.76 48.00
CA ARG A 1026 11.81 -45.29 49.31
C ARG A 1026 11.53 -46.79 49.50
N GLY A 1027 10.75 -47.41 48.61
CA GLY A 1027 10.28 -48.80 48.78
C GLY A 1027 9.21 -48.98 49.86
N ASP A 1028 8.43 -47.94 50.20
CA ASP A 1028 7.30 -48.03 51.12
C ASP A 1028 6.01 -48.36 50.35
N ASP A 1029 5.81 -49.65 50.08
CA ASP A 1029 4.70 -50.16 49.26
C ASP A 1029 3.31 -49.92 49.87
N VAL A 1030 3.23 -49.80 51.20
CA VAL A 1030 1.97 -49.57 51.91
C VAL A 1030 1.58 -48.10 51.78
N ALA A 1031 2.52 -47.18 52.07
CA ALA A 1031 2.27 -45.76 51.91
C ALA A 1031 2.04 -45.40 50.43
N HIS A 1032 2.79 -46.00 49.51
CA HIS A 1032 2.60 -45.80 48.07
C HIS A 1032 1.17 -46.16 47.64
N ARG A 1033 0.67 -47.35 48.02
CA ARG A 1033 -0.70 -47.78 47.66
C ARG A 1033 -1.79 -46.88 48.26
N ASP A 1034 -1.67 -46.49 49.53
CA ASP A 1034 -2.62 -45.56 50.15
C ASP A 1034 -2.66 -44.22 49.41
N LEU A 1035 -1.48 -43.65 49.13
CA LEU A 1035 -1.34 -42.37 48.46
C LEU A 1035 -1.86 -42.42 47.01
N VAL A 1036 -1.56 -43.47 46.24
CA VAL A 1036 -2.07 -43.64 44.87
C VAL A 1036 -3.59 -43.77 44.85
N ASN A 1037 -4.20 -44.50 45.79
CA ASN A 1037 -5.66 -44.63 45.88
C ASN A 1037 -6.32 -43.29 46.22
N ARG A 1038 -5.76 -42.53 47.17
CA ARG A 1038 -6.25 -41.18 47.51
C ARG A 1038 -6.06 -40.20 46.35
N TYR A 1039 -4.93 -40.28 45.66
CA TYR A 1039 -4.63 -39.50 44.47
C TYR A 1039 -5.65 -39.78 43.36
N ARG A 1040 -5.91 -41.05 43.04
CA ARG A 1040 -6.90 -41.48 42.05
C ARG A 1040 -8.31 -41.00 42.41
N ALA A 1041 -8.74 -41.22 43.65
CA ALA A 1041 -10.06 -40.78 44.10
C ALA A 1041 -10.24 -39.26 43.99
N MET A 1042 -9.20 -38.48 44.28
CA MET A 1042 -9.21 -37.04 44.08
C MET A 1042 -9.28 -36.67 42.60
N ALA A 1043 -8.51 -37.33 41.74
CA ALA A 1043 -8.50 -37.09 40.29
C ALA A 1043 -9.87 -37.40 39.65
N GLU A 1044 -10.50 -38.52 40.01
CA GLU A 1044 -11.84 -38.91 39.55
C GLU A 1044 -12.91 -37.93 40.03
N ARG A 1045 -12.86 -37.52 41.30
CA ARG A 1045 -13.78 -36.52 41.87
C ARG A 1045 -13.68 -35.16 41.16
N LEU A 1046 -12.48 -34.75 40.78
CA LEU A 1046 -12.23 -33.46 40.11
C LEU A 1046 -12.42 -33.52 38.58
N GLY A 1047 -12.44 -34.73 38.01
CA GLY A 1047 -12.53 -34.96 36.58
C GLY A 1047 -11.23 -34.66 35.81
N PHE A 1048 -10.07 -34.77 36.44
CA PHE A 1048 -8.78 -34.42 35.81
C PHE A 1048 -8.21 -35.60 35.03
N GLU A 1049 -8.46 -35.63 33.73
CA GLU A 1049 -8.17 -36.76 32.83
C GLU A 1049 -6.69 -37.16 32.82
N GLY A 1050 -5.78 -36.18 32.84
CA GLY A 1050 -4.34 -36.43 32.86
C GLY A 1050 -3.91 -37.09 34.18
N HIS A 1051 -4.40 -36.57 35.31
CA HIS A 1051 -4.13 -37.15 36.62
C HIS A 1051 -4.70 -38.55 36.81
N ILE A 1052 -5.90 -38.83 36.29
CA ILE A 1052 -6.49 -40.18 36.28
C ILE A 1052 -5.56 -41.15 35.53
N ALA A 1053 -5.12 -40.79 34.32
CA ALA A 1053 -4.22 -41.64 33.53
C ALA A 1053 -2.87 -41.87 34.22
N TRP A 1054 -2.31 -40.86 34.89
CA TRP A 1054 -1.08 -41.01 35.68
C TRP A 1054 -1.28 -41.94 36.87
N ALA A 1055 -2.40 -41.86 37.58
CA ALA A 1055 -2.71 -42.75 38.70
C ALA A 1055 -2.88 -44.21 38.23
N GLU A 1056 -3.56 -44.43 37.10
CA GLU A 1056 -3.70 -45.75 36.49
C GLU A 1056 -2.35 -46.35 36.08
N THR A 1057 -1.43 -45.54 35.56
CA THR A 1057 -0.07 -45.96 35.20
C THR A 1057 0.72 -46.39 36.45
N MET A 1058 0.60 -45.66 37.56
CA MET A 1058 1.23 -46.04 38.84
C MET A 1058 0.70 -47.38 39.37
N LEU A 1059 -0.60 -47.66 39.20
CA LEU A 1059 -1.20 -48.94 39.59
C LEU A 1059 -0.83 -50.08 38.63
N GLY A 1060 -0.70 -49.80 37.32
CA GLY A 1060 -0.42 -50.80 36.27
C GLY A 1060 1.03 -51.30 36.25
N ASN A 1061 1.97 -50.55 36.83
CA ASN A 1061 3.38 -50.96 36.94
C ASN A 1061 3.65 -51.95 38.09
N TRP A 1062 2.60 -52.45 38.77
CA TRP A 1062 2.72 -53.45 39.82
C TRP A 1062 2.66 -54.87 39.23
N PRO A 1063 3.65 -55.75 39.47
CA PRO A 1063 3.49 -57.15 39.13
C PRO A 1063 2.35 -57.73 39.95
N THR A 1064 1.26 -58.10 39.30
CA THR A 1064 0.21 -58.94 39.88
C THR A 1064 0.80 -60.32 40.14
N HIS A 1065 1.45 -60.51 41.28
CA HIS A 1065 1.70 -61.86 41.79
C HIS A 1065 0.68 -62.19 42.90
N PRO A 1066 0.05 -63.38 42.82
CA PRO A 1066 -1.03 -63.80 43.70
C PRO A 1066 -0.59 -64.03 45.15
#